data_AF-A0A7W6GLF6-F1
#
_entry.id   AF-A0A7W6GLF6-F1
#
_cell.length_a   1.000
_cell.length_b   1.000
_cell.length_c   1.000
_cell.angle_alpha   90.00
_cell.angle_beta   90.00
_cell.angle_gamma   90.00
#
_symmetry.space_group_name_H-M   'P 1'
#
loop_
_entity.id
_entity.type
_entity.pdbx_description
1 polymer ?
#
loop_
_entity_poly.entity_id
_entity_poly.type
_entity_poly.pdbx_seq_one_letter_code
_entity_poly.pdbx_strand_id
1 'polypeptide(L)'
;MTDSWPVGVPETLWNYGSLKVQDVPQIPMMGVQFARQFVIAFILGWLFITYFAWDRFNSRQTAARDFRYRVMKEVEVADLGGAAALRQAYLIYLITLLFLYITMTFFGKLIVQTLNALNVVGIQVDTSSLQFESPQWPLILAFGFAGLAPLIPQLRAAEGWLFQRAYRAVGIPVRIRETTRNLVNLLDAAASGDLVEAPSLVKDLSRNLDVIHGKTDNTWIRDSLSPSKLERGLAMLAQLELLVAWARGGRGSWPDSKVSDAVRDMEQDLANKGEELLDDFERRVQEEPAPGEVKAVRRRKYVAETIARAHNLRDELTAILAVYAERDPSCVGPSANANGLVRDHGLTELLRRTDPPNLAGTGPEFGVLICILVVVPIYGVFTWQGLHPPLSPNAMPDSLRVVLATGGLYGLLLLSVFWFPLLVSFAARQYYYDERKWIPHAHQHRSEYAKQRLAIVIMAVVVSLICLSGVAALWAFFIARDVSNFQALLVTGANPFLLFFPSMALITIPLVWLTLIAGDARADGRSALFYGICSALLVLACQASHLAYWYNAFACTKNGKFLADLFADGCFQFYAGLDFFVMPILAFLAAVVFGSPRRAFFGRGVRTAAVLSATLALAYAPSPIALAEVAPTKDKIKIGFRADVEPFSYKVSVDGGKLAGNQPLYRGFLADLCYWIFDGGDYSVEEIEVTAFDRFKLLRTGEIDVLCDPVTMRFSEPERAASATFSPIVFATGISYLERRNRGPRSSVYIGYVESSTAANVAEHLCKIDRFGVVPPDERTELATMCETASIARGITEEARRTARLPPLGTQMRWHKDWYKDLLKEVERVASEEEASIKVRLGAVSGSKKEPLEKSLHFWAETVTQVKACREKGTVDCAPDWLVGRLGDSCDDAERNPDDSRWNRTVYRFCSFETHTNLVDWFCKLRTGKNVPSMVYLGDREIILGKLHTWNEQHRATCVVDNESGAGDLTYEPYAIMVAKPLPKDTLEVVRRRQDIAELVQRRVYEFFSFRKLAKAKFDAYFHGPNKDHSMSTALAFLFLLNGIEEERFFTFPTQGTTEPKLGTTTLVEP
;
A
#
# COMPACT_ATOMS: atom_id res chain seq x y z
N MET A 1 1.35 -38.21 42.31
CA MET A 1 2.32 -38.31 41.22
C MET A 1 2.26 -37.00 40.46
N THR A 2 3.26 -36.14 40.62
CA THR A 2 3.32 -34.79 40.04
C THR A 2 4.50 -34.64 39.07
N ASP A 3 5.40 -35.61 39.07
CA ASP A 3 6.79 -35.41 38.64
C ASP A 3 7.06 -36.12 37.31
N SER A 4 6.24 -35.80 36.30
CA SER A 4 6.44 -36.21 34.90
C SER A 4 6.94 -35.06 34.02
N TRP A 5 7.48 -34.02 34.63
CA TRP A 5 7.90 -32.78 34.00
C TRP A 5 9.41 -32.55 34.18
N PRO A 6 10.19 -32.29 33.11
CA PRO A 6 11.57 -31.84 33.25
C PRO A 6 11.59 -30.48 33.95
N VAL A 7 12.28 -30.40 35.09
CA VAL A 7 12.33 -29.18 35.92
C VAL A 7 12.96 -28.03 35.13
N GLY A 8 12.23 -26.91 35.02
CA GLY A 8 12.71 -25.67 34.38
C GLY A 8 12.25 -25.43 32.95
N VAL A 9 11.49 -26.34 32.32
CA VAL A 9 10.89 -26.08 31.00
C VAL A 9 9.62 -25.22 31.18
N PRO A 10 9.49 -24.06 30.52
CA PRO A 10 8.32 -23.19 30.68
C PRO A 10 7.03 -23.85 30.18
N GLU A 11 5.96 -23.81 30.99
CA GLU A 11 4.61 -24.23 30.57
C GLU A 11 4.13 -23.45 29.33
N THR A 12 4.59 -22.21 29.15
CA THR A 12 4.30 -21.35 28.00
C THR A 12 4.79 -21.90 26.66
N LEU A 13 5.78 -22.80 26.65
CA LEU A 13 6.27 -23.50 25.45
C LEU A 13 5.31 -24.62 24.99
N TRP A 14 4.46 -25.11 25.91
CA TRP A 14 3.54 -26.24 25.71
C TRP A 14 2.07 -25.84 25.85
N ASN A 15 1.80 -24.55 26.08
CA ASN A 15 0.45 -24.00 26.13
C ASN A 15 -0.02 -23.73 24.69
N TYR A 16 -0.46 -24.78 23.99
CA TYR A 16 -0.68 -24.76 22.53
C TYR A 16 -1.74 -23.75 22.04
N GLY A 17 -2.59 -23.22 22.93
CA GLY A 17 -3.48 -22.08 22.62
C GLY A 17 -2.79 -20.70 22.63
N SER A 18 -1.48 -20.63 22.92
CA SER A 18 -0.70 -19.39 22.96
C SER A 18 -0.34 -18.84 21.58
N LEU A 19 -0.41 -19.67 20.53
CA LEU A 19 -0.73 -19.20 19.18
C LEU A 19 -2.18 -18.70 19.17
N LYS A 20 -2.39 -17.53 19.77
CA LYS A 20 -3.58 -16.72 19.51
C LYS A 20 -3.63 -16.52 18.00
N VAL A 21 -4.67 -17.03 17.37
CA VAL A 21 -4.95 -16.76 15.96
C VAL A 21 -5.07 -15.24 15.83
N GLN A 22 -4.02 -14.60 15.32
CA GLN A 22 -3.90 -13.15 15.40
C GLN A 22 -5.04 -12.51 14.61
N ASP A 23 -5.64 -11.47 15.18
CA ASP A 23 -6.71 -10.69 14.54
C ASP A 23 -6.31 -10.42 13.08
N VAL A 24 -7.17 -10.84 12.14
CA VAL A 24 -6.83 -10.86 10.71
C VAL A 24 -6.28 -9.47 10.34
N PRO A 25 -5.01 -9.37 9.90
CA PRO A 25 -4.36 -8.06 9.78
C PRO A 25 -5.17 -7.22 8.80
N GLN A 26 -5.84 -6.20 9.34
CA GLN A 26 -6.86 -5.41 8.64
C GLN A 26 -6.34 -4.71 7.38
N ILE A 27 -5.01 -4.62 7.28
CA ILE A 27 -4.23 -4.26 6.11
C ILE A 27 -3.14 -5.34 5.96
N PRO A 28 -3.36 -6.41 5.17
CA PRO A 28 -2.48 -7.58 5.17
C PRO A 28 -1.17 -7.40 4.39
N MET A 29 -1.08 -6.46 3.44
CA MET A 29 0.17 -6.09 2.74
C MET A 29 0.92 -7.29 2.10
N MET A 30 0.19 -8.21 1.46
CA MET A 30 0.72 -9.48 0.91
C MET A 30 1.44 -10.37 1.93
N GLY A 31 1.11 -10.23 3.23
CA GLY A 31 1.78 -10.90 4.35
C GLY A 31 3.03 -10.18 4.86
N VAL A 32 3.46 -9.09 4.23
CA VAL A 32 4.69 -8.36 4.56
C VAL A 32 4.48 -7.51 5.83
N GLN A 33 4.86 -8.05 6.98
CA GLN A 33 4.93 -7.28 8.23
C GLN A 33 6.19 -6.41 8.28
N PHE A 34 6.10 -5.17 7.78
CA PHE A 34 7.17 -4.18 7.95
C PHE A 34 7.54 -4.02 9.45
N ALA A 35 8.80 -4.27 9.79
CA ALA A 35 9.31 -4.07 11.14
C ALA A 35 9.06 -2.62 11.59
N ARG A 36 8.75 -2.39 12.88
CA ARG A 36 8.52 -1.02 13.41
C ARG A 36 9.69 -0.08 13.11
N GLN A 37 10.91 -0.62 13.09
CA GLN A 37 12.13 0.10 12.72
C GLN A 37 12.10 0.61 11.26
N PHE A 38 11.52 -0.14 10.31
CA PHE A 38 11.38 0.27 8.91
C PHE A 38 10.46 1.50 8.78
N VAL A 39 9.32 1.49 9.48
CA VAL A 39 8.38 2.61 9.47
C VAL A 39 8.99 3.86 10.13
N ILE A 40 9.74 3.68 11.22
CA ILE A 40 10.49 4.77 11.87
C ILE A 40 11.58 5.31 10.92
N ALA A 41 12.35 4.43 10.28
CA ALA A 41 13.38 4.79 9.30
C ALA A 41 12.81 5.57 8.10
N PHE A 42 11.63 5.17 7.60
CA PHE A 42 10.91 5.88 6.55
C PHE A 42 10.44 7.28 6.98
N ILE A 43 9.89 7.42 8.20
CA ILE A 43 9.49 8.73 8.73
C ILE A 43 10.72 9.63 8.96
N LEU A 44 11.82 9.08 9.49
CA LEU A 44 13.07 9.81 9.64
C LEU A 44 13.67 10.23 8.29
N GLY A 45 13.61 9.36 7.27
CA GLY A 45 14.06 9.68 5.92
C GLY A 45 13.21 10.75 5.23
N TRP A 46 11.88 10.71 5.42
CA TRP A 46 10.96 11.77 4.99
C TRP A 46 11.31 13.11 5.65
N LEU A 47 11.53 13.13 6.97
CA LEU A 47 11.94 14.33 7.71
C LEU A 47 13.32 14.84 7.23
N PHE A 48 14.30 13.95 7.04
CA PHE A 48 15.63 14.28 6.54
C PHE A 48 15.57 14.95 5.17
N ILE A 49 14.80 14.38 4.24
CA ILE A 49 14.53 14.99 2.93
C ILE A 49 13.91 16.39 3.09
N THR A 50 12.84 16.54 3.89
CA THR A 50 12.17 17.85 4.04
C THR A 50 13.06 18.95 4.63
N TYR A 51 14.06 18.57 5.44
CA TYR A 51 15.03 19.49 6.02
C TYR A 51 16.11 19.90 5.00
N PHE A 52 16.79 18.93 4.39
CA PHE A 52 17.93 19.19 3.49
C PHE A 52 17.53 19.67 2.10
N ALA A 53 16.30 19.40 1.65
CA ALA A 53 15.80 19.87 0.36
C ALA A 53 15.83 21.40 0.21
N TRP A 54 15.64 22.17 1.27
CA TRP A 54 15.63 23.64 1.22
C TRP A 54 17.02 24.23 0.97
N ASP A 55 18.01 23.78 1.72
CA ASP A 55 19.42 24.20 1.57
C ASP A 55 19.93 23.84 0.16
N ARG A 56 19.65 22.61 -0.26
CA ARG A 56 19.95 22.08 -1.59
C ARG A 56 19.29 22.90 -2.71
N PHE A 57 18.04 23.32 -2.54
CA PHE A 57 17.29 24.12 -3.52
C PHE A 57 17.84 25.53 -3.75
N ASN A 58 18.43 26.15 -2.71
CA ASN A 58 19.02 27.48 -2.81
C ASN A 58 20.49 27.47 -3.30
N SER A 59 21.14 26.31 -3.37
CA SER A 59 22.57 26.20 -3.73
C SER A 59 22.91 26.73 -5.14
N ARG A 60 24.04 27.44 -5.28
CA ARG A 60 24.49 28.06 -6.54
C ARG A 60 24.81 27.02 -7.61
N GLN A 61 24.05 27.00 -8.72
CA GLN A 61 24.22 26.01 -9.79
C GLN A 61 25.06 26.52 -10.97
N THR A 62 25.87 25.61 -11.54
CA THR A 62 26.76 25.88 -12.70
C THR A 62 26.04 26.28 -13.98
N ALA A 63 24.73 26.02 -14.10
CA ALA A 63 23.90 26.43 -15.23
C ALA A 63 23.72 27.97 -15.37
N ALA A 64 24.11 28.76 -14.36
CA ALA A 64 24.02 30.22 -14.41
C ALA A 64 24.93 30.88 -15.47
N ARG A 65 25.87 30.14 -16.08
CA ARG A 65 26.84 30.66 -17.05
C ARG A 65 26.21 31.15 -18.36
N ASP A 66 25.08 30.58 -18.78
CA ASP A 66 24.48 30.82 -20.11
C ASP A 66 23.55 32.07 -20.16
N PHE A 67 23.40 32.79 -19.06
CA PHE A 67 22.56 33.99 -19.01
C PHE A 67 23.21 35.21 -19.69
N ARG A 68 22.40 36.20 -20.11
CA ARG A 68 22.92 37.43 -20.75
C ARG A 68 23.45 38.42 -19.72
N TYR A 69 22.57 38.85 -18.81
CA TYR A 69 22.79 39.92 -17.83
C TYR A 69 23.53 39.43 -16.59
N ARG A 70 24.39 40.28 -16.02
CA ARG A 70 25.24 40.02 -14.83
C ARG A 70 24.42 39.66 -13.61
N VAL A 71 23.31 40.35 -13.37
CA VAL A 71 22.42 40.06 -12.22
C VAL A 71 21.96 38.61 -12.22
N MET A 72 21.70 38.01 -13.39
CA MET A 72 21.26 36.62 -13.50
C MET A 72 22.42 35.59 -13.38
N LYS A 73 23.68 36.03 -13.30
CA LYS A 73 24.88 35.19 -13.15
C LYS A 73 25.44 35.18 -11.74
N GLU A 74 25.49 36.36 -11.12
CA GLU A 74 26.24 36.62 -9.89
C GLU A 74 25.35 36.65 -8.63
N VAL A 75 24.04 36.93 -8.80
CA VAL A 75 23.03 36.88 -7.73
C VAL A 75 22.40 35.49 -7.66
N GLU A 76 22.06 35.04 -6.45
CA GLU A 76 21.41 33.75 -6.22
C GLU A 76 19.96 33.75 -6.73
N VAL A 77 19.48 32.60 -7.24
CA VAL A 77 18.13 32.49 -7.80
C VAL A 77 17.04 32.79 -6.75
N ALA A 78 17.37 32.66 -5.47
CA ALA A 78 16.52 33.04 -4.36
C ALA A 78 16.28 34.56 -4.24
N ASP A 79 17.23 35.38 -4.69
CA ASP A 79 17.13 36.85 -4.71
C ASP A 79 16.60 37.41 -6.02
N LEU A 80 16.59 36.60 -7.09
CA LEU A 80 15.98 36.95 -8.37
C LEU A 80 14.44 36.86 -8.37
N GLY A 81 13.84 36.19 -7.37
CA GLY A 81 12.40 35.90 -7.33
C GLY A 81 11.65 36.48 -6.14
N GLY A 82 10.36 36.78 -6.32
CA GLY A 82 9.46 37.12 -5.21
C GLY A 82 9.24 35.94 -4.26
N ALA A 83 9.22 36.20 -2.95
CA ALA A 83 9.22 35.15 -1.90
C ALA A 83 8.01 34.18 -1.92
N ALA A 84 6.90 34.55 -2.57
CA ALA A 84 5.77 33.64 -2.80
C ALA A 84 6.06 32.65 -3.95
N ALA A 85 6.64 33.15 -5.04
CA ALA A 85 7.01 32.38 -6.22
C ALA A 85 8.03 31.28 -5.85
N LEU A 86 9.08 31.64 -5.10
CA LEU A 86 10.09 30.68 -4.67
C LEU A 86 9.53 29.56 -3.78
N ARG A 87 8.57 29.87 -2.89
CA ARG A 87 7.89 28.83 -2.07
C ARG A 87 7.10 27.85 -2.93
N GLN A 88 6.50 28.30 -4.03
CA GLN A 88 5.79 27.42 -4.97
C GLN A 88 6.78 26.49 -5.69
N ALA A 89 7.89 27.03 -6.21
CA ALA A 89 8.94 26.24 -6.85
C ALA A 89 9.55 25.20 -5.88
N TYR A 90 9.84 25.60 -4.64
CA TYR A 90 10.34 24.70 -3.60
C TYR A 90 9.36 23.58 -3.26
N LEU A 91 8.07 23.89 -3.09
CA LEU A 91 7.06 22.87 -2.75
C LEU A 91 6.82 21.88 -3.90
N ILE A 92 6.90 22.32 -5.16
CA ILE A 92 6.86 21.43 -6.33
C ILE A 92 8.09 20.50 -6.35
N TYR A 93 9.30 21.04 -6.13
CA TYR A 93 10.53 20.25 -6.04
C TYR A 93 10.44 19.21 -4.89
N LEU A 94 10.12 19.66 -3.69
CA LEU A 94 10.04 18.83 -2.48
C LEU A 94 9.03 17.69 -2.65
N ILE A 95 7.81 17.97 -3.11
CA ILE A 95 6.75 16.95 -3.20
C ILE A 95 7.03 15.95 -4.33
N THR A 96 7.68 16.37 -5.41
CA THR A 96 8.13 15.44 -6.47
C THR A 96 9.23 14.51 -5.95
N LEU A 97 10.19 15.04 -5.18
CA LEU A 97 11.27 14.26 -4.58
C LEU A 97 10.72 13.30 -3.50
N LEU A 98 9.78 13.74 -2.67
CA LEU A 98 9.08 12.89 -1.69
C LEU A 98 8.24 11.79 -2.34
N PHE A 99 7.59 12.08 -3.48
CA PHE A 99 6.88 11.05 -4.25
C PHE A 99 7.84 9.98 -4.76
N LEU A 100 8.96 10.36 -5.38
CA LEU A 100 10.02 9.43 -5.81
C LEU A 100 10.58 8.61 -4.64
N TYR A 101 10.78 9.23 -3.48
CA TYR A 101 11.23 8.57 -2.25
C TYR A 101 10.23 7.50 -1.78
N ILE A 102 8.94 7.82 -1.71
CA ILE A 102 7.88 6.87 -1.34
C ILE A 102 7.84 5.71 -2.36
N THR A 103 7.86 6.03 -3.66
CA THR A 103 7.84 5.03 -4.74
C THR A 103 9.03 4.07 -4.67
N MET A 104 10.26 4.56 -4.48
CA MET A 104 11.42 3.69 -4.32
C MET A 104 11.45 2.93 -2.98
N THR A 105 10.89 3.51 -1.91
CA THR A 105 10.88 2.83 -0.60
C THR A 105 10.00 1.58 -0.62
N PHE A 106 8.77 1.68 -1.16
CA PHE A 106 7.83 0.56 -1.17
C PHE A 106 7.92 -0.33 -2.41
N PHE A 107 8.23 0.23 -3.59
CA PHE A 107 8.33 -0.54 -4.84
C PHE A 107 9.75 -0.78 -5.32
N GLY A 108 10.79 -0.36 -4.60
CA GLY A 108 12.20 -0.50 -5.02
C GLY A 108 12.56 -1.92 -5.46
N LYS A 109 12.13 -2.94 -4.71
CA LYS A 109 12.29 -4.37 -5.04
C LYS A 109 11.67 -4.70 -6.40
N LEU A 110 10.40 -4.33 -6.60
CA LEU A 110 9.63 -4.60 -7.82
C LEU A 110 10.17 -3.80 -9.03
N ILE A 111 10.55 -2.54 -8.83
CA ILE A 111 11.14 -1.67 -9.85
C ILE A 111 12.49 -2.22 -10.31
N VAL A 112 13.39 -2.59 -9.39
CA VAL A 112 14.70 -3.16 -9.75
C VAL A 112 14.55 -4.53 -10.41
N GLN A 113 13.65 -5.39 -9.93
CA GLN A 113 13.30 -6.65 -10.59
C GLN A 113 12.77 -6.41 -12.02
N THR A 114 11.91 -5.41 -12.22
CA THR A 114 11.36 -5.06 -13.55
C THR A 114 12.45 -4.51 -14.48
N LEU A 115 13.35 -3.64 -13.98
CA LEU A 115 14.46 -3.09 -14.76
C LEU A 115 15.48 -4.18 -15.16
N ASN A 116 15.82 -5.08 -14.24
CA ASN A 116 16.66 -6.25 -14.52
C ASN A 116 16.01 -7.16 -15.58
N ALA A 117 14.68 -7.38 -15.52
CA ALA A 117 13.95 -8.17 -16.51
C ALA A 117 13.85 -7.49 -17.90
N LEU A 118 13.84 -6.16 -17.95
CA LEU A 118 13.77 -5.39 -19.20
C LEU A 118 15.13 -5.22 -19.92
N ASN A 119 16.24 -5.71 -19.35
CA ASN A 119 17.60 -5.62 -19.91
C ASN A 119 18.00 -4.19 -20.34
N VAL A 120 17.54 -3.17 -19.61
CA VAL A 120 17.87 -1.77 -19.91
C VAL A 120 19.35 -1.52 -19.63
N VAL A 121 20.07 -1.07 -20.67
CA VAL A 121 21.54 -1.09 -20.75
C VAL A 121 22.25 -0.51 -19.52
N GLY A 122 23.10 -1.34 -18.90
CA GLY A 122 24.26 -0.88 -18.12
C GLY A 122 24.15 -0.90 -16.60
N ILE A 123 23.02 -1.27 -15.99
CA ILE A 123 22.88 -1.36 -14.53
C ILE A 123 22.21 -2.67 -14.10
N GLN A 124 22.97 -3.76 -14.06
CA GLN A 124 22.56 -4.97 -13.34
C GLN A 124 22.79 -4.75 -11.84
N VAL A 125 21.72 -4.53 -11.08
CA VAL A 125 21.78 -4.45 -9.60
C VAL A 125 21.51 -5.84 -9.04
N ASP A 126 22.42 -6.37 -8.23
CA ASP A 126 22.22 -7.64 -7.53
C ASP A 126 21.15 -7.49 -6.44
N THR A 127 19.94 -7.95 -6.77
CA THR A 127 18.77 -7.94 -5.89
C THR A 127 18.88 -8.88 -4.69
N SER A 128 19.86 -9.80 -4.65
CA SER A 128 20.10 -10.65 -3.46
C SER A 128 20.85 -9.92 -2.36
N SER A 129 21.71 -8.97 -2.73
CA SER A 129 22.50 -8.15 -1.78
C SER A 129 21.68 -7.08 -1.06
N LEU A 130 20.60 -6.59 -1.70
CA LEU A 130 19.77 -5.50 -1.19
C LEU A 130 18.66 -6.00 -0.28
N GLN A 131 18.83 -5.81 1.03
CA GLN A 131 17.79 -6.07 2.03
C GLN A 131 16.70 -4.98 1.99
N PHE A 132 15.84 -5.01 0.98
CA PHE A 132 14.74 -4.04 0.76
C PHE A 132 13.77 -3.92 1.94
N GLU A 133 13.65 -4.96 2.77
CA GLU A 133 12.78 -5.01 3.95
C GLU A 133 13.49 -4.54 5.24
N SER A 134 14.80 -4.24 5.18
CA SER A 134 15.57 -3.74 6.32
C SER A 134 15.27 -2.26 6.61
N PRO A 135 15.39 -1.82 7.89
CA PRO A 135 15.27 -0.39 8.23
C PRO A 135 16.40 0.47 7.65
N GLN A 136 17.42 -0.12 7.03
CA GLN A 136 18.48 0.63 6.35
C GLN A 136 18.01 1.14 4.98
N TRP A 137 17.14 0.40 4.27
CA TRP A 137 16.71 0.77 2.91
C TRP A 137 16.03 2.16 2.82
N PRO A 138 15.05 2.53 3.69
CA PRO A 138 14.47 3.88 3.66
C PRO A 138 15.46 4.99 4.01
N LEU A 139 16.51 4.70 4.78
CA LEU A 139 17.54 5.69 5.14
C LEU A 139 18.57 5.84 4.02
N ILE A 140 19.01 4.73 3.39
CA ILE A 140 19.91 4.75 2.23
C ILE A 140 19.28 5.55 1.09
N LEU A 141 17.98 5.35 0.81
CA LEU A 141 17.25 6.18 -0.17
C LEU A 141 17.20 7.65 0.24
N ALA A 142 16.91 7.97 1.51
CA ALA A 142 16.83 9.35 1.98
C ALA A 142 18.18 10.08 1.88
N PHE A 143 19.28 9.43 2.30
CA PHE A 143 20.64 9.95 2.11
C PHE A 143 21.02 10.01 0.62
N GLY A 144 20.51 9.09 -0.21
CA GLY A 144 20.63 9.12 -1.67
C GLY A 144 20.08 10.41 -2.29
N PHE A 145 18.79 10.67 -2.06
CA PHE A 145 18.10 11.85 -2.58
C PHE A 145 18.59 13.17 -1.97
N ALA A 146 18.81 13.22 -0.65
CA ALA A 146 19.19 14.45 0.04
C ALA A 146 20.70 14.78 -0.04
N GLY A 147 21.56 13.77 -0.10
CA GLY A 147 23.02 13.92 0.07
C GLY A 147 23.87 13.42 -1.10
N LEU A 148 23.71 12.15 -1.52
CA LEU A 148 24.68 11.46 -2.38
C LEU A 148 24.53 11.73 -3.89
N ALA A 149 23.36 12.19 -4.36
CA ALA A 149 23.12 12.48 -5.78
C ALA A 149 24.15 13.39 -6.51
N PRO A 150 24.90 14.34 -5.89
CA PRO A 150 25.94 15.11 -6.58
C PRO A 150 27.18 14.28 -6.99
N LEU A 151 27.38 13.13 -6.33
CA LEU A 151 28.49 12.19 -6.56
C LEU A 151 28.20 11.21 -7.71
N ILE A 152 26.93 11.06 -8.12
CA ILE A 152 26.50 10.15 -9.18
C ILE A 152 26.07 11.00 -10.40
N PRO A 153 26.85 11.03 -11.51
CA PRO A 153 26.63 11.95 -12.62
C PRO A 153 25.22 11.90 -13.25
N GLN A 154 24.62 10.71 -13.31
CA GLN A 154 23.28 10.48 -13.89
C GLN A 154 22.18 11.13 -13.03
N LEU A 155 22.23 10.94 -11.71
CA LEU A 155 21.29 11.57 -10.76
C LEU A 155 21.41 13.09 -10.78
N ARG A 156 22.64 13.62 -10.86
CA ARG A 156 22.91 15.06 -10.98
C ARG A 156 22.28 15.68 -12.24
N ALA A 157 22.21 14.95 -13.36
CA ALA A 157 21.54 15.39 -14.58
C ALA A 157 20.01 15.39 -14.44
N ALA A 158 19.43 14.31 -13.91
CA ALA A 158 17.99 14.21 -13.65
C ALA A 158 17.50 15.27 -12.63
N GLU A 159 18.30 15.55 -11.60
CA GLU A 159 18.00 16.59 -10.62
C GLU A 159 18.18 18.01 -11.20
N GLY A 160 19.21 18.25 -12.01
CA GLY A 160 19.37 19.52 -12.72
C GLY A 160 18.16 19.84 -13.63
N TRP A 161 17.60 18.82 -14.28
CA TRP A 161 16.33 18.92 -15.00
C TRP A 161 15.16 19.24 -14.06
N LEU A 162 15.06 18.57 -12.90
CA LEU A 162 14.02 18.82 -11.90
C LEU A 162 14.05 20.26 -11.35
N PHE A 163 15.24 20.79 -11.07
CA PHE A 163 15.43 22.18 -10.66
C PHE A 163 15.07 23.17 -11.76
N GLN A 164 15.58 22.99 -12.98
CA GLN A 164 15.18 23.84 -14.11
C GLN A 164 13.67 23.80 -14.33
N ARG A 165 13.03 22.63 -14.16
CA ARG A 165 11.59 22.47 -14.28
C ARG A 165 10.83 23.21 -13.17
N ALA A 166 11.28 23.14 -11.91
CA ALA A 166 10.67 23.85 -10.78
C ALA A 166 10.79 25.38 -10.92
N TYR A 167 11.97 25.90 -11.27
CA TYR A 167 12.16 27.33 -11.51
C TYR A 167 11.40 27.83 -12.75
N ARG A 168 11.38 27.08 -13.86
CA ARG A 168 10.57 27.42 -15.06
C ARG A 168 9.06 27.31 -14.83
N ALA A 169 8.57 26.43 -13.95
CA ALA A 169 7.14 26.41 -13.57
C ALA A 169 6.68 27.74 -12.96
N VAL A 170 7.62 28.46 -12.35
CA VAL A 170 7.45 29.80 -11.75
C VAL A 170 8.04 30.90 -12.65
N GLY A 171 8.55 30.54 -13.83
CA GLY A 171 9.10 31.44 -14.85
C GLY A 171 10.46 32.09 -14.54
N ILE A 172 11.13 31.75 -13.43
CA ILE A 172 12.45 32.33 -13.11
C ILE A 172 13.54 31.55 -13.88
N PRO A 173 14.53 32.20 -14.53
CA PRO A 173 14.70 33.64 -14.76
C PRO A 173 14.21 34.09 -16.16
N VAL A 174 13.42 33.26 -16.86
CA VAL A 174 12.86 33.58 -18.19
C VAL A 174 12.08 34.88 -18.16
N ARG A 175 11.24 35.08 -17.13
CA ARG A 175 10.52 36.33 -16.84
C ARG A 175 11.45 37.53 -16.82
N ILE A 176 12.49 37.52 -16.00
CA ILE A 176 13.43 38.66 -15.87
C ILE A 176 14.01 39.02 -17.25
N ARG A 177 14.37 38.02 -18.07
CA ARG A 177 14.86 38.25 -19.44
C ARG A 177 13.79 38.85 -20.37
N GLU A 178 12.54 38.42 -20.28
CA GLU A 178 11.44 38.95 -21.11
C GLU A 178 10.99 40.34 -20.62
N THR A 179 10.79 40.52 -19.32
CA THR A 179 10.52 41.81 -18.65
C THR A 179 11.62 42.83 -18.98
N THR A 180 12.91 42.45 -18.93
CA THR A 180 14.04 43.31 -19.37
C THR A 180 13.89 43.69 -20.85
N ARG A 181 13.56 42.73 -21.74
CA ARG A 181 13.41 43.00 -23.17
C ARG A 181 12.22 43.91 -23.46
N ASN A 182 11.11 43.73 -22.74
CA ASN A 182 9.92 44.57 -22.88
C ASN A 182 10.20 46.00 -22.37
N LEU A 183 10.88 46.14 -21.23
CA LEU A 183 11.36 47.44 -20.73
C LEU A 183 12.29 48.14 -21.74
N VAL A 184 13.28 47.44 -22.30
CA VAL A 184 14.16 48.00 -23.35
C VAL A 184 13.36 48.43 -24.58
N ASN A 185 12.46 47.60 -25.09
CA ASN A 185 11.62 47.96 -26.24
C ASN A 185 10.75 49.20 -25.97
N LEU A 186 10.21 49.35 -24.75
CA LEU A 186 9.41 50.51 -24.33
C LEU A 186 10.27 51.77 -24.18
N LEU A 187 11.49 51.66 -23.63
CA LEU A 187 12.44 52.76 -23.55
C LEU A 187 12.90 53.22 -24.94
N ASP A 188 13.14 52.28 -25.87
CA ASP A 188 13.52 52.58 -27.25
C ASP A 188 12.37 53.27 -28.03
N ALA A 189 11.12 52.78 -27.90
CA ALA A 189 9.95 53.41 -28.52
C ALA A 189 9.54 54.75 -27.86
N ALA A 190 9.84 54.95 -26.58
CA ALA A 190 9.62 56.23 -25.91
C ALA A 190 10.69 57.27 -26.31
N ALA A 191 11.94 56.85 -26.51
CA ALA A 191 13.04 57.72 -26.93
C ALA A 191 12.96 58.11 -28.41
N SER A 192 12.30 57.32 -29.27
CA SER A 192 11.98 57.72 -30.66
C SER A 192 10.72 58.59 -30.79
N GLY A 193 9.92 58.72 -29.72
CA GLY A 193 8.64 59.44 -29.74
C GLY A 193 7.46 58.63 -30.33
N ASP A 194 7.67 57.38 -30.73
CA ASP A 194 6.61 56.51 -31.27
C ASP A 194 5.57 56.09 -30.21
N LEU A 195 5.95 56.12 -28.92
CA LEU A 195 5.12 55.66 -27.80
C LEU A 195 4.10 56.72 -27.32
N VAL A 196 3.11 57.03 -28.17
CA VAL A 196 1.99 57.96 -27.91
C VAL A 196 1.28 57.72 -26.56
N GLU A 197 1.30 56.48 -26.09
CA GLU A 197 0.55 56.03 -24.91
C GLU A 197 1.22 56.27 -23.54
N ALA A 198 2.47 56.78 -23.49
CA ALA A 198 3.23 56.99 -22.25
C ALA A 198 3.83 58.42 -22.12
N PRO A 199 2.99 59.46 -22.02
CA PRO A 199 3.42 60.86 -22.19
C PRO A 199 4.36 61.40 -21.08
N SER A 200 4.38 60.82 -19.88
CA SER A 200 5.37 61.17 -18.84
C SER A 200 6.76 60.70 -19.25
N LEU A 201 6.91 59.41 -19.56
CA LEU A 201 8.17 58.80 -19.97
C LEU A 201 8.78 59.46 -21.20
N VAL A 202 7.96 59.75 -22.23
CA VAL A 202 8.40 60.47 -23.43
C VAL A 202 8.93 61.87 -23.09
N LYS A 203 8.25 62.59 -22.19
CA LYS A 203 8.66 63.94 -21.75
C LYS A 203 9.94 63.93 -20.90
N ASP A 204 10.10 62.94 -20.03
CA ASP A 204 11.31 62.81 -19.20
C ASP A 204 12.53 62.41 -20.06
N LEU A 205 12.35 61.53 -21.05
CA LEU A 205 13.39 61.20 -22.04
C LEU A 205 13.70 62.38 -22.98
N SER A 206 12.70 63.10 -23.48
CA SER A 206 12.94 64.24 -24.38
C SER A 206 13.70 65.36 -23.67
N ARG A 207 13.36 65.67 -22.40
CA ARG A 207 14.10 66.66 -21.60
C ARG A 207 15.57 66.28 -21.45
N ASN A 208 15.88 65.01 -21.18
CA ASN A 208 17.26 64.55 -21.06
C ASN A 208 17.99 64.60 -22.42
N LEU A 209 17.29 64.24 -23.51
CA LEU A 209 17.79 64.40 -24.88
C LEU A 209 18.11 65.86 -25.22
N ASP A 210 17.24 66.81 -24.87
CA ASP A 210 17.42 68.26 -25.08
C ASP A 210 18.65 68.78 -24.31
N VAL A 211 18.85 68.33 -23.07
CA VAL A 211 20.04 68.65 -22.26
C VAL A 211 21.32 68.13 -22.92
N ILE A 212 21.30 66.90 -23.44
CA ILE A 212 22.43 66.31 -24.17
C ILE A 212 22.66 67.03 -25.51
N HIS A 213 21.63 67.45 -26.24
CA HIS A 213 21.79 68.28 -27.44
C HIS A 213 22.44 69.63 -27.12
N GLY A 214 21.99 70.32 -26.09
CA GLY A 214 22.59 71.59 -25.64
C GLY A 214 24.09 71.47 -25.29
N LYS A 215 24.52 70.30 -24.78
CA LYS A 215 25.93 69.99 -24.49
C LYS A 215 26.74 69.57 -25.73
N THR A 216 26.11 69.08 -26.80
CA THR A 216 26.80 68.41 -27.92
C THR A 216 26.73 69.15 -29.26
N ASP A 217 25.75 70.00 -29.49
CA ASP A 217 25.46 70.54 -30.84
C ASP A 217 26.53 71.48 -31.42
N ASN A 218 27.33 72.12 -30.56
CA ASN A 218 28.46 72.99 -30.95
C ASN A 218 29.83 72.27 -30.89
N THR A 219 29.86 70.93 -30.83
CA THR A 219 31.07 70.15 -30.51
C THR A 219 31.50 69.20 -31.62
N TRP A 220 32.72 68.66 -31.49
CA TRP A 220 33.38 67.79 -32.47
C TRP A 220 32.68 66.45 -32.75
N ILE A 221 31.64 66.08 -31.99
CA ILE A 221 30.93 64.81 -32.16
C ILE A 221 30.16 64.76 -33.50
N ARG A 222 29.61 65.89 -33.96
CA ARG A 222 28.82 65.93 -35.21
C ARG A 222 29.62 65.46 -36.44
N ASP A 223 30.93 65.67 -36.46
CA ASP A 223 31.84 65.19 -37.51
C ASP A 223 32.29 63.72 -37.33
N SER A 224 31.96 63.12 -36.18
CA SER A 224 32.50 61.82 -35.75
C SER A 224 31.61 60.63 -36.13
N LEU A 225 30.30 60.81 -36.30
CA LEU A 225 29.37 59.78 -36.73
C LEU A 225 28.37 60.32 -37.77
N SER A 226 27.80 59.44 -38.58
CA SER A 226 26.64 59.79 -39.43
C SER A 226 25.46 60.24 -38.54
N PRO A 227 24.67 61.27 -38.91
CA PRO A 227 23.64 61.85 -38.06
C PRO A 227 22.71 60.83 -37.38
N SER A 228 22.12 59.91 -38.15
CA SER A 228 21.22 58.86 -37.65
C SER A 228 21.89 57.75 -36.83
N LYS A 229 23.22 57.80 -36.60
CA LYS A 229 23.94 57.00 -35.58
C LYS A 229 24.28 57.84 -34.35
N LEU A 230 24.57 59.13 -34.54
CA LEU A 230 24.78 60.06 -33.43
C LEU A 230 23.49 60.23 -32.62
N GLU A 231 22.38 60.55 -33.29
CA GLU A 231 21.05 60.75 -32.71
C GLU A 231 20.59 59.57 -31.84
N ARG A 232 20.69 58.33 -32.37
CA ARG A 232 20.44 57.11 -31.59
C ARG A 232 21.45 56.88 -30.45
N GLY A 233 22.67 57.40 -30.57
CA GLY A 233 23.67 57.40 -29.50
C GLY A 233 23.33 58.40 -28.38
N LEU A 234 22.81 59.57 -28.71
CA LEU A 234 22.36 60.57 -27.73
C LEU A 234 21.09 60.06 -27.00
N ALA A 235 20.15 59.45 -27.73
CA ALA A 235 18.99 58.79 -27.15
C ALA A 235 19.36 57.65 -26.17
N MET A 236 20.39 56.85 -26.51
CA MET A 236 20.94 55.81 -25.63
C MET A 236 21.54 56.40 -24.33
N LEU A 237 22.17 57.58 -24.41
CA LEU A 237 22.71 58.27 -23.25
C LEU A 237 21.59 58.90 -22.38
N ALA A 238 20.54 59.47 -23.00
CA ALA A 238 19.36 59.97 -22.29
C ALA A 238 18.61 58.85 -21.52
N GLN A 239 18.50 57.65 -22.13
CA GLN A 239 17.99 56.45 -21.46
C GLN A 239 18.86 56.03 -20.27
N LEU A 240 20.20 56.07 -20.43
CA LEU A 240 21.13 55.71 -19.37
C LEU A 240 21.07 56.70 -18.19
N GLU A 241 21.06 58.00 -18.46
CA GLU A 241 20.93 59.06 -17.45
C GLU A 241 19.64 58.89 -16.63
N LEU A 242 18.52 58.58 -17.29
CA LEU A 242 17.24 58.32 -16.62
C LEU A 242 17.29 57.06 -15.73
N LEU A 243 17.89 55.96 -16.20
CA LEU A 243 18.08 54.74 -15.40
C LEU A 243 19.00 54.96 -14.18
N VAL A 244 20.08 55.72 -14.35
CA VAL A 244 21.01 56.09 -13.26
C VAL A 244 20.29 56.97 -12.22
N ALA A 245 19.51 57.96 -12.65
CA ALA A 245 18.71 58.80 -11.75
C ALA A 245 17.67 58.00 -10.95
N TRP A 246 17.03 57.00 -11.56
CA TRP A 246 16.12 56.10 -10.85
C TRP A 246 16.84 55.23 -9.82
N ALA A 247 17.99 54.62 -10.18
CA ALA A 247 18.81 53.81 -9.27
C ALA A 247 19.39 54.62 -8.10
N ARG A 248 19.84 55.87 -8.36
CA ARG A 248 20.37 56.80 -7.35
C ARG A 248 19.33 57.29 -6.34
N GLY A 249 18.03 57.12 -6.60
CA GLY A 249 16.98 57.43 -5.62
C GLY A 249 15.62 57.80 -6.20
N GLY A 250 15.49 58.10 -7.50
CA GLY A 250 14.20 58.43 -8.13
C GLY A 250 13.15 57.32 -8.00
N ARG A 251 13.59 56.05 -7.97
CA ARG A 251 12.74 54.87 -7.72
C ARG A 251 12.23 54.76 -6.28
N GLY A 252 12.93 55.35 -5.32
CA GLY A 252 12.73 55.08 -3.88
C GLY A 252 13.41 53.79 -3.39
N SER A 253 13.29 53.50 -2.09
CA SER A 253 13.87 52.30 -1.47
C SER A 253 13.28 51.00 -2.02
N TRP A 254 14.05 49.90 -1.95
CA TRP A 254 13.53 48.57 -2.24
C TRP A 254 12.35 48.21 -1.29
N PRO A 255 11.22 47.67 -1.81
CA PRO A 255 10.00 47.48 -1.02
C PRO A 255 10.07 46.33 0.01
N ASP A 256 10.97 45.36 -0.18
CA ASP A 256 11.26 44.32 0.81
C ASP A 256 12.61 44.60 1.48
N SER A 257 12.64 44.54 2.81
CA SER A 257 13.87 44.61 3.60
C SER A 257 14.84 43.46 3.25
N LYS A 258 14.31 42.34 2.74
CA LYS A 258 15.02 41.10 2.38
C LYS A 258 15.54 41.04 0.95
N VAL A 259 15.72 42.18 0.29
CA VAL A 259 16.57 42.22 -0.91
C VAL A 259 18.01 42.10 -0.45
N SER A 260 18.69 41.02 -0.86
CA SER A 260 20.10 40.79 -0.53
C SER A 260 20.97 41.96 -0.94
N ASP A 261 21.95 42.28 -0.10
CA ASP A 261 22.86 43.40 -0.32
C ASP A 261 23.66 43.21 -1.61
N ALA A 262 23.90 41.97 -2.07
CA ALA A 262 24.50 41.68 -3.38
C ALA A 262 23.71 42.26 -4.58
N VAL A 263 22.39 42.44 -4.47
CA VAL A 263 21.57 43.12 -5.50
C VAL A 263 21.74 44.63 -5.41
N ARG A 264 21.81 45.18 -4.19
CA ARG A 264 21.98 46.61 -3.93
C ARG A 264 23.37 47.10 -4.33
N ASP A 265 24.40 46.34 -3.96
CA ASP A 265 25.80 46.57 -4.32
C ASP A 265 25.96 46.54 -5.85
N MET A 266 25.27 45.64 -6.55
CA MET A 266 25.30 45.58 -8.01
C MET A 266 24.52 46.72 -8.68
N GLU A 267 23.33 47.08 -8.18
CA GLU A 267 22.61 48.29 -8.62
C GLU A 267 23.48 49.53 -8.46
N GLN A 268 24.18 49.64 -7.32
CA GLN A 268 25.05 50.76 -7.00
C GLN A 268 26.35 50.78 -7.82
N ASP A 269 26.97 49.63 -8.07
CA ASP A 269 28.15 49.47 -8.94
C ASP A 269 27.83 49.82 -10.41
N LEU A 270 26.67 49.38 -10.91
CA LEU A 270 26.21 49.70 -12.25
C LEU A 270 25.82 51.18 -12.39
N ALA A 271 25.18 51.77 -11.37
CA ALA A 271 24.85 53.20 -11.36
C ALA A 271 26.13 54.07 -11.32
N ASN A 272 27.10 53.74 -10.47
CA ASN A 272 28.41 54.42 -10.42
C ASN A 272 29.11 54.41 -11.80
N LYS A 273 29.07 53.29 -12.52
CA LYS A 273 29.68 53.14 -13.86
C LYS A 273 28.89 53.83 -14.97
N GLY A 274 27.58 53.99 -14.81
CA GLY A 274 26.76 54.84 -15.67
C GLY A 274 27.12 56.32 -15.52
N GLU A 275 27.24 56.78 -14.28
CA GLU A 275 27.61 58.15 -13.92
C GLU A 275 29.04 58.50 -14.37
N GLU A 276 30.05 57.66 -14.06
CA GLU A 276 31.44 57.84 -14.55
C GLU A 276 31.52 57.95 -16.08
N LEU A 277 30.68 57.21 -16.81
CA LEU A 277 30.64 57.23 -18.27
C LEU A 277 29.94 58.48 -18.84
N LEU A 278 28.90 58.97 -18.18
CA LEU A 278 28.23 60.23 -18.55
C LEU A 278 29.15 61.42 -18.28
N ASP A 279 29.86 61.43 -17.14
CA ASP A 279 30.82 62.46 -16.76
C ASP A 279 32.07 62.49 -17.67
N ASP A 280 32.69 61.34 -17.98
CA ASP A 280 33.81 61.32 -18.94
C ASP A 280 33.35 61.75 -20.33
N PHE A 281 32.15 61.34 -20.77
CA PHE A 281 31.59 61.78 -22.04
C PHE A 281 31.42 63.31 -22.07
N GLU A 282 30.74 63.91 -21.09
CA GLU A 282 30.54 65.36 -21.05
C GLU A 282 31.88 66.12 -21.03
N ARG A 283 32.82 65.70 -20.18
CA ARG A 283 34.17 66.28 -20.12
C ARG A 283 34.89 66.20 -21.48
N ARG A 284 34.87 65.03 -22.14
CA ARG A 284 35.52 64.79 -23.44
C ARG A 284 34.91 65.59 -24.58
N VAL A 285 33.62 65.87 -24.47
CA VAL A 285 32.84 66.63 -25.45
C VAL A 285 33.14 68.13 -25.37
N GLN A 286 33.47 68.62 -24.17
CA GLN A 286 33.92 70.00 -23.93
C GLN A 286 35.42 70.24 -24.25
N GLU A 287 36.24 69.19 -24.49
CA GLU A 287 37.64 69.33 -24.91
C GLU A 287 37.75 69.90 -26.35
N GLU A 288 38.53 70.98 -26.54
CA GLU A 288 38.74 71.58 -27.87
C GLU A 288 39.42 70.60 -28.86
N PRO A 289 38.95 70.51 -30.12
CA PRO A 289 39.39 69.50 -31.06
C PRO A 289 40.75 69.81 -31.69
N ALA A 290 41.84 69.43 -31.02
CA ALA A 290 43.19 69.53 -31.58
C ALA A 290 43.30 68.86 -32.97
N PRO A 291 43.99 69.50 -33.95
CA PRO A 291 43.98 69.08 -35.35
C PRO A 291 44.77 67.78 -35.62
N GLY A 292 44.40 67.10 -36.71
CA GLY A 292 45.06 65.91 -37.29
C GLY A 292 44.16 64.68 -37.50
N GLU A 293 44.24 64.03 -38.67
CA GLU A 293 43.39 62.88 -39.04
C GLU A 293 43.47 61.69 -38.06
N VAL A 294 44.68 61.33 -37.61
CA VAL A 294 44.89 60.23 -36.65
C VAL A 294 44.13 60.46 -35.33
N LYS A 295 43.94 61.73 -34.94
CA LYS A 295 43.10 62.10 -33.80
C LYS A 295 41.61 62.02 -34.12
N ALA A 296 41.19 62.36 -35.33
CA ALA A 296 39.80 62.19 -35.77
C ALA A 296 39.38 60.71 -35.74
N VAL A 297 40.20 59.79 -36.24
CA VAL A 297 39.94 58.33 -36.14
C VAL A 297 39.83 57.89 -34.67
N ARG A 298 40.68 58.40 -33.78
CA ARG A 298 40.61 58.14 -32.34
C ARG A 298 39.31 58.68 -31.71
N ARG A 299 38.87 59.88 -32.09
CA ARG A 299 37.58 60.47 -31.66
C ARG A 299 36.38 59.65 -32.10
N ARG A 300 36.34 59.20 -33.37
CA ARG A 300 35.30 58.28 -33.87
C ARG A 300 35.26 56.96 -33.10
N LYS A 301 36.44 56.39 -32.81
CA LYS A 301 36.56 55.17 -31.99
C LYS A 301 36.05 55.38 -30.57
N TYR A 302 36.43 56.47 -29.90
CA TYR A 302 35.95 56.80 -28.55
C TYR A 302 34.42 56.87 -28.50
N VAL A 303 33.77 57.64 -29.37
CA VAL A 303 32.30 57.79 -29.36
C VAL A 303 31.60 56.45 -29.62
N ALA A 304 32.13 55.61 -30.52
CA ALA A 304 31.60 54.27 -30.76
C ALA A 304 31.76 53.34 -29.54
N GLU A 305 32.90 53.39 -28.84
CA GLU A 305 33.14 52.62 -27.61
C GLU A 305 32.27 53.12 -26.45
N THR A 306 32.05 54.44 -26.32
CA THR A 306 31.17 55.03 -25.30
C THR A 306 29.72 54.65 -25.52
N ILE A 307 29.20 54.72 -26.75
CA ILE A 307 27.82 54.26 -27.07
C ILE A 307 27.67 52.75 -26.82
N ALA A 308 28.68 51.94 -27.15
CA ALA A 308 28.65 50.50 -26.89
C ALA A 308 28.67 50.16 -25.38
N ARG A 309 29.43 50.91 -24.58
CA ARG A 309 29.41 50.81 -23.10
C ARG A 309 28.09 51.28 -22.53
N ALA A 310 27.54 52.40 -23.00
CA ALA A 310 26.25 52.92 -22.57
C ALA A 310 25.11 51.91 -22.82
N HIS A 311 25.07 51.28 -24.00
CA HIS A 311 24.11 50.22 -24.30
C HIS A 311 24.24 49.02 -23.34
N ASN A 312 25.46 48.60 -23.00
CA ASN A 312 25.67 47.52 -22.03
C ASN A 312 25.21 47.90 -20.61
N LEU A 313 25.51 49.12 -20.15
CA LEU A 313 25.12 49.61 -18.83
C LEU A 313 23.59 49.80 -18.73
N ARG A 314 22.96 50.34 -19.79
CA ARG A 314 21.50 50.43 -19.91
C ARG A 314 20.85 49.06 -19.82
N ASP A 315 21.34 48.09 -20.60
CA ASP A 315 20.82 46.72 -20.60
C ASP A 315 20.90 46.06 -19.21
N GLU A 316 22.01 46.24 -18.48
CA GLU A 316 22.19 45.69 -17.12
C GLU A 316 21.34 46.42 -16.07
N LEU A 317 21.28 47.76 -16.09
CA LEU A 317 20.39 48.54 -15.20
C LEU A 317 18.91 48.22 -15.47
N THR A 318 18.53 47.98 -16.72
CA THR A 318 17.17 47.53 -17.07
C THR A 318 16.89 46.10 -16.57
N ALA A 319 17.91 45.24 -16.47
CA ALA A 319 17.78 43.92 -15.85
C ALA A 319 17.61 44.00 -14.32
N ILE A 320 18.28 44.94 -13.64
CA ILE A 320 17.99 45.27 -12.23
C ILE A 320 16.54 45.76 -12.08
N LEU A 321 16.07 46.63 -12.99
CA LEU A 321 14.69 47.13 -12.96
C LEU A 321 13.64 46.02 -13.24
N ALA A 322 13.97 45.03 -14.06
CA ALA A 322 13.16 43.83 -14.22
C ALA A 322 13.06 43.02 -12.91
N VAL A 323 14.17 42.83 -12.17
CA VAL A 323 14.15 42.17 -10.85
C VAL A 323 13.30 42.97 -9.84
N TYR A 324 13.33 44.30 -9.90
CA TYR A 324 12.44 45.16 -9.11
C TYR A 324 10.95 44.90 -9.42
N ALA A 325 10.58 44.84 -10.71
CA ALA A 325 9.21 44.56 -11.13
C ALA A 325 8.73 43.14 -10.74
N GLU A 326 9.58 42.12 -10.85
CA GLU A 326 9.23 40.73 -10.49
C GLU A 326 9.11 40.52 -8.96
N ARG A 327 9.87 41.25 -8.13
CA ARG A 327 9.82 41.07 -6.66
C ARG A 327 8.59 41.72 -6.02
N ASP A 328 8.03 42.80 -6.58
CA ASP A 328 6.76 43.37 -6.09
C ASP A 328 5.76 43.83 -7.19
N PRO A 329 4.84 42.94 -7.64
CA PRO A 329 3.80 43.30 -8.60
C PRO A 329 2.73 44.27 -8.03
N SER A 330 2.80 44.66 -6.76
CA SER A 330 1.91 45.68 -6.18
C SER A 330 2.07 47.05 -6.87
N CYS A 331 3.28 47.34 -7.38
CA CYS A 331 3.62 48.56 -8.11
C CYS A 331 2.97 48.67 -9.51
N VAL A 332 2.44 47.57 -10.05
CA VAL A 332 1.87 47.49 -11.41
C VAL A 332 0.33 47.46 -11.38
N GLY A 333 -0.27 47.17 -10.22
CA GLY A 333 -1.73 47.13 -10.05
C GLY A 333 -2.37 48.52 -9.89
N PRO A 334 -3.69 48.67 -10.09
CA PRO A 334 -4.41 49.94 -9.90
C PRO A 334 -4.41 50.45 -8.45
N SER A 335 -3.92 49.65 -7.50
CA SER A 335 -3.69 50.03 -6.10
C SER A 335 -2.31 50.65 -5.84
N ALA A 336 -1.39 50.72 -6.81
CA ALA A 336 -0.03 51.24 -6.62
C ALA A 336 -0.03 52.68 -6.05
N ASN A 337 -0.97 53.52 -6.51
CA ASN A 337 -1.13 54.91 -6.07
C ASN A 337 -1.61 55.06 -4.63
N ALA A 338 -2.04 54.00 -3.94
CA ALA A 338 -2.56 54.09 -2.57
C ALA A 338 -1.47 54.34 -1.51
N ASN A 339 -0.22 53.89 -1.77
CA ASN A 339 0.86 53.90 -0.77
C ASN A 339 2.08 54.77 -1.16
N GLY A 340 2.14 55.29 -2.41
CA GLY A 340 3.17 56.26 -2.82
C GLY A 340 4.62 55.77 -2.81
N LEU A 341 4.89 54.46 -3.01
CA LEU A 341 6.24 53.90 -2.94
C LEU A 341 7.18 54.39 -4.05
N VAL A 342 6.68 54.55 -5.28
CA VAL A 342 7.45 55.09 -6.42
C VAL A 342 7.12 56.57 -6.56
N ARG A 343 8.17 57.41 -6.64
CA ARG A 343 8.03 58.88 -6.68
C ARG A 343 8.04 59.46 -8.10
N ASP A 344 8.51 58.70 -9.08
CA ASP A 344 8.74 59.15 -10.45
C ASP A 344 7.58 58.74 -11.39
N HIS A 345 7.06 59.70 -12.15
CA HIS A 345 5.90 59.52 -13.05
C HIS A 345 6.24 58.88 -14.40
N GLY A 346 7.48 59.02 -14.89
CA GLY A 346 7.95 58.31 -16.08
C GLY A 346 8.16 56.83 -15.78
N LEU A 347 8.80 56.53 -14.64
CA LEU A 347 9.01 55.17 -14.14
C LEU A 347 7.69 54.45 -13.83
N THR A 348 6.74 55.14 -13.19
CA THR A 348 5.44 54.55 -12.86
C THR A 348 4.69 54.12 -14.11
N GLU A 349 4.68 54.93 -15.17
CA GLU A 349 4.02 54.55 -16.43
C GLU A 349 4.82 53.46 -17.18
N LEU A 350 6.16 53.49 -17.18
CA LEU A 350 7.00 52.41 -17.73
C LEU A 350 6.72 51.05 -17.07
N LEU A 351 6.68 51.00 -15.73
CA LEU A 351 6.38 49.78 -14.97
C LEU A 351 4.93 49.31 -15.16
N ARG A 352 3.99 50.24 -15.36
CA ARG A 352 2.58 49.93 -15.63
C ARG A 352 2.34 49.42 -17.06
N ARG A 353 3.11 49.89 -18.03
CA ARG A 353 3.06 49.47 -19.45
C ARG A 353 3.88 48.22 -19.74
N THR A 354 4.79 47.87 -18.84
CA THR A 354 5.48 46.57 -18.87
C THR A 354 4.53 45.50 -18.36
N ASP A 355 3.94 44.71 -19.28
CA ASP A 355 3.06 43.59 -18.93
C ASP A 355 3.70 42.71 -17.84
N PRO A 356 3.10 42.61 -16.63
CA PRO A 356 3.64 41.74 -15.59
C PRO A 356 3.39 40.28 -16.03
N PRO A 357 4.42 39.40 -16.10
CA PRO A 357 4.30 38.07 -16.72
C PRO A 357 3.46 37.04 -15.94
N ASN A 358 2.63 37.50 -15.01
CA ASN A 358 1.61 36.71 -14.31
C ASN A 358 0.47 36.21 -15.23
N LEU A 359 0.41 36.66 -16.49
CA LEU A 359 -0.49 36.09 -17.52
C LEU A 359 -0.13 34.61 -17.87
N ALA A 360 1.15 34.23 -17.69
CA ALA A 360 1.66 32.92 -18.07
C ALA A 360 1.60 31.87 -16.93
N GLY A 361 2.13 32.21 -15.75
CA GLY A 361 2.65 31.19 -14.82
C GLY A 361 2.28 31.34 -13.34
N THR A 362 0.98 31.32 -13.01
CA THR A 362 0.51 30.63 -11.81
C THR A 362 -0.68 29.77 -12.21
N GLY A 363 -0.50 28.47 -12.35
CA GLY A 363 -1.60 27.57 -12.66
C GLY A 363 -2.37 27.16 -11.39
N PRO A 364 -3.39 26.30 -11.52
CA PRO A 364 -4.18 25.82 -10.40
C PRO A 364 -3.45 24.79 -9.53
N GLU A 365 -2.37 24.17 -10.03
CA GLU A 365 -1.67 23.04 -9.41
C GLU A 365 -1.32 23.27 -7.93
N PHE A 366 -0.88 24.47 -7.56
CA PHE A 366 -0.51 24.77 -6.17
C PHE A 366 -1.71 24.82 -5.21
N GLY A 367 -2.84 25.39 -5.65
CA GLY A 367 -4.04 25.47 -4.83
C GLY A 367 -4.79 24.13 -4.75
N VAL A 368 -4.83 23.41 -5.87
CA VAL A 368 -5.38 22.04 -5.94
C VAL A 368 -4.62 21.11 -4.98
N LEU A 369 -3.28 21.19 -4.95
CA LEU A 369 -2.43 20.43 -4.04
C LEU A 369 -2.74 20.70 -2.56
N ILE A 370 -2.88 21.98 -2.18
CA ILE A 370 -3.26 22.36 -0.81
C ILE A 370 -4.64 21.81 -0.46
N CYS A 371 -5.62 21.91 -1.36
CA CYS A 371 -6.94 21.34 -1.14
C CYS A 371 -6.90 19.82 -0.99
N ILE A 372 -6.14 19.08 -1.80
CA ILE A 372 -6.00 17.63 -1.65
C ILE A 372 -5.40 17.27 -0.28
N LEU A 373 -4.36 17.98 0.16
CA LEU A 373 -3.76 17.78 1.49
C LEU A 373 -4.72 18.08 2.64
N VAL A 374 -5.64 19.05 2.48
CA VAL A 374 -6.72 19.34 3.45
C VAL A 374 -7.86 18.32 3.37
N VAL A 375 -8.06 17.68 2.21
CA VAL A 375 -9.11 16.69 1.96
C VAL A 375 -8.74 15.28 2.46
N VAL A 376 -7.46 14.90 2.46
CA VAL A 376 -6.97 13.62 3.03
C VAL A 376 -7.51 13.34 4.46
N PRO A 377 -7.42 14.25 5.44
CA PRO A 377 -8.01 14.01 6.77
C PRO A 377 -9.55 13.99 6.76
N ILE A 378 -10.22 14.61 5.78
CA ILE A 378 -11.68 14.52 5.63
C ILE A 378 -12.09 13.09 5.22
N TYR A 379 -11.40 12.48 4.24
CA TYR A 379 -11.59 11.05 3.94
C TYR A 379 -11.32 10.17 5.16
N GLY A 380 -10.28 10.50 5.95
CA GLY A 380 -10.01 9.81 7.21
C GLY A 380 -11.18 9.88 8.20
N VAL A 381 -11.70 11.08 8.49
CA VAL A 381 -12.84 11.27 9.41
C VAL A 381 -14.12 10.62 8.88
N PHE A 382 -14.42 10.73 7.59
CA PHE A 382 -15.59 10.07 6.99
C PHE A 382 -15.47 8.53 7.00
N THR A 383 -14.26 7.98 6.83
CA THR A 383 -14.00 6.54 6.98
C THR A 383 -14.22 6.11 8.43
N TRP A 384 -13.69 6.86 9.40
CA TRP A 384 -13.87 6.59 10.84
C TRP A 384 -15.34 6.65 11.26
N GLN A 385 -16.12 7.59 10.71
CA GLN A 385 -17.57 7.70 10.93
C GLN A 385 -18.41 6.68 10.16
N GLY A 386 -17.81 5.76 9.40
CA GLY A 386 -18.51 4.76 8.58
C GLY A 386 -19.23 5.34 7.33
N LEU A 387 -19.10 6.64 7.07
CA LEU A 387 -19.70 7.34 5.93
C LEU A 387 -18.93 7.13 4.62
N HIS A 388 -17.74 6.56 4.67
CA HIS A 388 -16.91 6.25 3.50
C HIS A 388 -16.37 4.82 3.58
N PRO A 389 -16.24 4.08 2.47
CA PRO A 389 -15.75 2.70 2.51
C PRO A 389 -14.29 2.66 3.00
N PRO A 390 -13.97 1.80 3.99
CA PRO A 390 -12.58 1.53 4.36
C PRO A 390 -11.89 0.77 3.21
N LEU A 391 -10.56 0.85 3.17
CA LEU A 391 -9.75 0.34 2.05
C LEU A 391 -10.08 -1.09 1.60
N SER A 392 -10.37 -1.97 2.56
CA SER A 392 -10.86 -3.33 2.33
C SER A 392 -12.23 -3.48 3.00
N PRO A 393 -13.22 -4.14 2.38
CA PRO A 393 -14.55 -4.34 2.98
C PRO A 393 -14.53 -5.14 4.30
N ASN A 394 -13.42 -5.82 4.59
CA ASN A 394 -13.23 -6.57 5.84
C ASN A 394 -12.68 -5.70 6.99
N ALA A 395 -12.10 -4.54 6.69
CA ALA A 395 -11.34 -3.71 7.63
C ALA A 395 -12.26 -2.83 8.50
N MET A 396 -11.87 -2.60 9.77
CA MET A 396 -12.68 -1.83 10.73
C MET A 396 -12.41 -0.31 10.63
N PRO A 397 -13.46 0.54 10.65
CA PRO A 397 -13.31 1.99 10.58
C PRO A 397 -12.66 2.61 11.82
N ASP A 398 -12.75 1.98 12.99
CA ASP A 398 -12.12 2.44 14.25
C ASP A 398 -10.59 2.32 14.26
N SER A 399 -10.03 1.58 13.31
CA SER A 399 -8.61 1.31 13.26
C SER A 399 -7.85 2.47 12.64
N LEU A 400 -7.07 3.18 13.45
CA LEU A 400 -6.24 4.31 13.02
C LEU A 400 -5.34 3.96 11.81
N ARG A 401 -4.89 2.72 11.69
CA ARG A 401 -4.12 2.26 10.51
C ARG A 401 -4.99 2.25 9.24
N VAL A 402 -6.20 1.70 9.33
CA VAL A 402 -7.17 1.64 8.22
C VAL A 402 -7.59 3.04 7.80
N VAL A 403 -7.89 3.92 8.77
CA VAL A 403 -8.23 5.33 8.55
C VAL A 403 -7.12 6.07 7.80
N LEU A 404 -5.87 5.97 8.29
CA LEU A 404 -4.72 6.66 7.67
C LEU A 404 -4.37 6.07 6.29
N ALA A 405 -4.42 4.75 6.12
CA ALA A 405 -4.18 4.12 4.83
C ALA A 405 -5.25 4.47 3.80
N THR A 406 -6.53 4.46 4.18
CA THR A 406 -7.65 4.83 3.31
C THR A 406 -7.53 6.29 2.87
N GLY A 407 -7.39 7.22 3.82
CA GLY A 407 -7.21 8.65 3.51
C GLY A 407 -5.96 8.93 2.65
N GLY A 408 -4.85 8.22 2.90
CA GLY A 408 -3.64 8.32 2.10
C GLY A 408 -3.80 7.82 0.66
N LEU A 409 -4.50 6.70 0.45
CA LEU A 409 -4.74 6.13 -0.88
C LEU A 409 -5.73 6.97 -1.72
N TYR A 410 -6.81 7.47 -1.10
CA TYR A 410 -7.67 8.46 -1.75
C TYR A 410 -6.93 9.79 -2.03
N GLY A 411 -5.98 10.19 -1.18
CA GLY A 411 -5.05 11.28 -1.47
C GLY A 411 -4.23 11.05 -2.74
N LEU A 412 -3.61 9.87 -2.89
CA LEU A 412 -2.85 9.48 -4.08
C LEU A 412 -3.74 9.39 -5.33
N LEU A 413 -4.98 8.92 -5.19
CA LEU A 413 -5.98 8.89 -6.27
C LEU A 413 -6.29 10.32 -6.78
N LEU A 414 -6.59 11.25 -5.86
CA LEU A 414 -6.87 12.65 -6.20
C LEU A 414 -5.63 13.36 -6.78
N LEU A 415 -4.41 13.07 -6.30
CA LEU A 415 -3.18 13.58 -6.93
C LEU A 415 -3.02 13.07 -8.38
N SER A 416 -3.42 11.83 -8.65
CA SER A 416 -3.29 11.18 -9.97
C SER A 416 -4.34 11.65 -10.98
N VAL A 417 -5.55 12.00 -10.53
CA VAL A 417 -6.63 12.55 -11.39
C VAL A 417 -6.51 14.07 -11.55
N PHE A 418 -6.14 14.81 -10.50
CA PHE A 418 -6.15 16.28 -10.53
C PHE A 418 -4.75 16.89 -10.60
N TRP A 419 -3.85 16.56 -9.67
CA TRP A 419 -2.63 17.35 -9.50
C TRP A 419 -1.58 17.12 -10.59
N PHE A 420 -1.15 15.87 -10.82
CA PHE A 420 -0.15 15.58 -11.86
C PHE A 420 -0.64 15.99 -13.28
N PRO A 421 -1.90 15.72 -13.68
CA PRO A 421 -2.42 16.15 -14.98
C PRO A 421 -2.43 17.68 -15.16
N LEU A 422 -2.84 18.44 -14.13
CA LEU A 422 -2.79 19.91 -14.18
C LEU A 422 -1.35 20.44 -14.18
N LEU A 423 -0.46 19.89 -13.36
CA LEU A 423 0.96 20.26 -13.31
C LEU A 423 1.65 20.09 -14.67
N VAL A 424 1.34 19.00 -15.39
CA VAL A 424 1.84 18.73 -16.76
C VAL A 424 1.16 19.65 -17.79
N SER A 425 -0.12 19.94 -17.61
CA SER A 425 -0.86 20.82 -18.54
C SER A 425 -0.36 22.25 -18.52
N PHE A 426 -0.14 22.80 -17.32
CA PHE A 426 0.40 24.14 -17.15
C PHE A 426 1.92 24.18 -17.39
N ALA A 427 2.64 23.06 -17.28
CA ALA A 427 4.01 22.92 -17.81
C ALA A 427 4.07 23.21 -19.31
N ALA A 428 3.21 22.53 -20.09
CA ALA A 428 3.19 22.65 -21.54
C ALA A 428 2.65 24.02 -21.99
N ARG A 429 1.65 24.59 -21.29
CA ARG A 429 1.20 25.98 -21.50
C ARG A 429 2.36 26.97 -21.33
N GLN A 430 3.12 26.88 -20.24
CA GLN A 430 4.28 27.76 -20.00
C GLN A 430 5.36 27.56 -21.08
N TYR A 431 5.69 26.33 -21.46
CA TYR A 431 6.66 26.06 -22.53
C TYR A 431 6.27 26.68 -23.87
N TYR A 432 4.99 26.55 -24.30
CA TYR A 432 4.52 27.20 -25.51
C TYR A 432 4.47 28.74 -25.40
N TYR A 433 4.29 29.28 -24.19
CA TYR A 433 4.36 30.72 -23.92
C TYR A 433 5.80 31.22 -24.04
N ASP A 434 6.77 30.56 -23.41
CA ASP A 434 8.21 30.85 -23.47
C ASP A 434 8.73 30.83 -24.93
N GLU A 435 8.24 29.90 -25.76
CA GLU A 435 8.56 29.84 -27.20
C GLU A 435 7.77 30.84 -28.08
N ARG A 436 6.86 31.63 -27.49
CA ARG A 436 5.93 32.57 -28.18
C ARG A 436 5.03 31.89 -29.22
N LYS A 437 4.67 30.63 -28.96
CA LYS A 437 3.78 29.76 -29.78
C LYS A 437 2.43 29.48 -29.12
N TRP A 438 2.14 30.04 -27.94
CA TRP A 438 0.84 29.86 -27.27
C TRP A 438 -0.28 30.57 -28.04
N ILE A 439 -1.36 29.86 -28.33
CA ILE A 439 -2.54 30.42 -29.01
C ILE A 439 -3.67 30.56 -27.98
N PRO A 440 -3.89 31.75 -27.39
CA PRO A 440 -4.89 31.95 -26.34
C PRO A 440 -6.34 31.92 -26.87
N HIS A 441 -6.58 32.29 -28.14
CA HIS A 441 -7.93 32.40 -28.71
C HIS A 441 -8.09 31.63 -30.01
N ALA A 442 -9.18 30.85 -30.12
CA ALA A 442 -9.46 30.04 -31.30
C ALA A 442 -9.80 30.85 -32.56
N HIS A 443 -10.06 32.16 -32.47
CA HIS A 443 -10.56 32.95 -33.59
C HIS A 443 -9.55 33.15 -34.73
N GLN A 444 -8.24 33.27 -34.43
CA GLN A 444 -7.22 33.50 -35.46
C GLN A 444 -6.75 32.19 -36.11
N HIS A 445 -6.58 31.11 -35.34
CA HIS A 445 -6.01 29.84 -35.84
C HIS A 445 -6.71 28.61 -35.21
N ARG A 446 -7.95 28.31 -35.65
CA ARG A 446 -8.78 27.24 -35.07
C ARG A 446 -8.11 25.85 -35.04
N SER A 447 -7.41 25.46 -36.11
CA SER A 447 -6.76 24.16 -36.21
C SER A 447 -5.59 24.01 -35.23
N GLU A 448 -4.70 25.01 -35.17
CA GLU A 448 -3.51 24.96 -34.32
C GLU A 448 -3.87 25.15 -32.85
N TYR A 449 -4.86 26.00 -32.54
CA TYR A 449 -5.47 26.11 -31.20
C TYR A 449 -5.95 24.76 -30.66
N ALA A 450 -6.63 23.98 -31.53
CA ALA A 450 -7.18 22.67 -31.17
C ALA A 450 -6.07 21.61 -31.06
N LYS A 451 -5.14 21.52 -32.02
CA LYS A 451 -3.97 20.64 -31.96
C LYS A 451 -3.15 20.85 -30.69
N GLN A 452 -2.85 22.11 -30.35
CA GLN A 452 -2.05 22.48 -29.19
C GLN A 452 -2.72 22.02 -27.88
N ARG A 453 -4.01 22.30 -27.68
CA ARG A 453 -4.73 21.85 -26.48
C ARG A 453 -4.96 20.34 -26.44
N LEU A 454 -5.19 19.69 -27.59
CA LEU A 454 -5.32 18.24 -27.67
C LEU A 454 -4.01 17.53 -27.30
N ALA A 455 -2.86 18.02 -27.79
CA ALA A 455 -1.55 17.49 -27.40
C ALA A 455 -1.30 17.61 -25.88
N ILE A 456 -1.70 18.74 -25.28
CA ILE A 456 -1.60 18.94 -23.82
C ILE A 456 -2.50 17.98 -23.05
N VAL A 457 -3.76 17.80 -23.47
CA VAL A 457 -4.67 16.81 -22.87
C VAL A 457 -4.12 15.39 -22.99
N ILE A 458 -3.56 15.01 -24.15
CA ILE A 458 -2.96 13.68 -24.34
C ILE A 458 -1.80 13.46 -23.35
N MET A 459 -0.89 14.43 -23.19
CA MET A 459 0.20 14.33 -22.21
C MET A 459 -0.33 14.20 -20.77
N ALA A 460 -1.38 14.96 -20.42
CA ALA A 460 -1.99 14.92 -19.09
C ALA A 460 -2.71 13.58 -18.81
N VAL A 461 -3.42 13.02 -19.79
CA VAL A 461 -4.06 11.70 -19.72
C VAL A 461 -3.02 10.60 -19.59
N VAL A 462 -1.93 10.63 -20.38
CA VAL A 462 -0.85 9.63 -20.30
C VAL A 462 -0.19 9.62 -18.91
N VAL A 463 0.09 10.79 -18.34
CA VAL A 463 0.64 10.87 -16.97
C VAL A 463 -0.39 10.40 -15.93
N SER A 464 -1.68 10.73 -16.09
CA SER A 464 -2.74 10.21 -15.22
C SER A 464 -2.83 8.68 -15.26
N LEU A 465 -2.80 8.07 -16.45
CA LEU A 465 -2.81 6.62 -16.64
C LEU A 465 -1.64 5.93 -15.92
N ILE A 466 -0.43 6.48 -16.01
CA ILE A 466 0.77 5.96 -15.33
C ILE A 466 0.60 6.05 -13.80
N CYS A 467 0.20 7.22 -13.29
CA CYS A 467 -0.01 7.42 -11.85
C CYS A 467 -1.13 6.52 -11.30
N LEU A 468 -2.26 6.42 -12.01
CA LEU A 468 -3.41 5.57 -11.64
C LEU A 468 -3.08 4.07 -11.70
N SER A 469 -2.19 3.64 -12.60
CA SER A 469 -1.69 2.26 -12.63
C SER A 469 -0.80 1.97 -11.39
N GLY A 470 -0.01 2.94 -10.96
CA GLY A 470 0.73 2.88 -9.69
C GLY A 470 -0.21 2.83 -8.47
N VAL A 471 -1.28 3.63 -8.48
CA VAL A 471 -2.34 3.59 -7.45
C VAL A 471 -3.04 2.22 -7.45
N ALA A 472 -3.38 1.64 -8.60
CA ALA A 472 -3.97 0.31 -8.70
C ALA A 472 -3.10 -0.78 -8.04
N ALA A 473 -1.80 -0.78 -8.34
CA ALA A 473 -0.85 -1.71 -7.75
C ALA A 473 -0.68 -1.50 -6.24
N LEU A 474 -0.62 -0.24 -5.78
CA LEU A 474 -0.54 0.09 -4.35
C LEU A 474 -1.83 -0.31 -3.60
N TRP A 475 -2.99 -0.12 -4.20
CA TRP A 475 -4.30 -0.51 -3.65
C TRP A 475 -4.45 -2.03 -3.55
N ALA A 476 -4.04 -2.76 -4.61
CA ALA A 476 -3.98 -4.22 -4.59
C ALA A 476 -3.02 -4.73 -3.51
N PHE A 477 -1.81 -4.16 -3.40
CA PHE A 477 -0.81 -4.53 -2.40
C PHE A 477 -1.35 -4.42 -0.97
N PHE A 478 -1.98 -3.29 -0.62
CA PHE A 478 -2.48 -3.07 0.74
C PHE A 478 -3.66 -3.99 1.14
N ILE A 479 -4.46 -4.48 0.17
CA ILE A 479 -5.60 -5.39 0.43
C ILE A 479 -5.20 -6.88 0.35
N ALA A 480 -4.23 -7.22 -0.50
CA ALA A 480 -3.92 -8.61 -0.82
C ALA A 480 -3.36 -9.40 0.37
N ARG A 481 -3.82 -10.64 0.54
CA ARG A 481 -3.32 -11.56 1.58
C ARG A 481 -1.97 -12.18 1.21
N ASP A 482 -1.73 -12.41 -0.08
CA ASP A 482 -0.59 -13.13 -0.64
C ASP A 482 -0.38 -12.74 -2.12
N VAL A 483 0.59 -13.35 -2.81
CA VAL A 483 0.94 -13.04 -4.22
C VAL A 483 -0.16 -13.44 -5.21
N SER A 484 -0.82 -14.59 -5.00
CA SER A 484 -1.94 -15.05 -5.82
C SER A 484 -3.14 -14.11 -5.71
N ASN A 485 -3.49 -13.68 -4.49
CA ASN A 485 -4.56 -12.75 -4.20
C ASN A 485 -4.25 -11.35 -4.76
N PHE A 486 -2.99 -10.91 -4.72
CA PHE A 486 -2.53 -9.69 -5.37
C PHE A 486 -2.72 -9.72 -6.90
N GLN A 487 -2.27 -10.80 -7.55
CA GLN A 487 -2.45 -10.98 -9.00
C GLN A 487 -3.93 -11.02 -9.39
N ALA A 488 -4.76 -11.67 -8.56
CA ALA A 488 -6.21 -11.72 -8.77
C ALA A 488 -6.85 -10.32 -8.68
N LEU A 489 -6.59 -9.55 -7.62
CA LEU A 489 -7.13 -8.18 -7.49
C LEU A 489 -6.66 -7.23 -8.60
N LEU A 490 -5.41 -7.40 -9.06
CA LEU A 490 -4.83 -6.51 -10.07
C LEU A 490 -5.34 -6.81 -11.49
N VAL A 491 -5.49 -8.08 -11.86
CA VAL A 491 -5.68 -8.52 -13.26
C VAL A 491 -6.98 -9.29 -13.52
N THR A 492 -7.62 -9.89 -12.50
CA THR A 492 -8.82 -10.73 -12.68
C THR A 492 -10.02 -10.25 -11.84
N GLY A 493 -11.10 -11.04 -11.80
CA GLY A 493 -12.38 -10.63 -11.23
C GLY A 493 -13.20 -9.73 -12.16
N ALA A 494 -14.30 -9.18 -11.66
CA ALA A 494 -15.20 -8.33 -12.45
C ALA A 494 -14.62 -6.94 -12.73
N ASN A 495 -13.97 -6.34 -11.72
CA ASN A 495 -13.44 -4.98 -11.76
C ASN A 495 -11.93 -4.99 -11.47
N PRO A 496 -11.08 -5.56 -12.36
CA PRO A 496 -9.65 -5.68 -12.12
C PRO A 496 -8.99 -4.31 -11.97
N PHE A 497 -8.18 -4.12 -10.92
CA PHE A 497 -7.71 -2.79 -10.52
C PHE A 497 -6.88 -2.09 -11.61
N LEU A 498 -6.12 -2.86 -12.42
CA LEU A 498 -5.33 -2.35 -13.54
C LEU A 498 -6.17 -1.73 -14.67
N LEU A 499 -7.49 -1.98 -14.71
CA LEU A 499 -8.42 -1.31 -15.62
C LEU A 499 -9.34 -0.32 -14.90
N PHE A 500 -9.78 -0.66 -13.68
CA PHE A 500 -10.69 0.18 -12.88
C PHE A 500 -10.09 1.56 -12.57
N PHE A 501 -8.90 1.62 -11.96
CA PHE A 501 -8.31 2.92 -11.62
C PHE A 501 -7.81 3.68 -12.85
N PRO A 502 -7.06 3.10 -13.81
CA PRO A 502 -6.60 3.85 -14.99
C PRO A 502 -7.72 4.39 -15.87
N SER A 503 -8.90 3.76 -15.93
CA SER A 503 -10.04 4.33 -16.66
C SER A 503 -10.60 5.62 -16.04
N MET A 504 -10.26 5.97 -14.78
CA MET A 504 -10.52 7.30 -14.22
C MET A 504 -9.71 8.41 -14.91
N ALA A 505 -8.67 8.09 -15.69
CA ALA A 505 -7.92 9.08 -16.46
C ALA A 505 -8.82 9.87 -17.45
N LEU A 506 -9.98 9.31 -17.84
CA LEU A 506 -10.97 10.00 -18.67
C LEU A 506 -11.55 11.26 -17.99
N ILE A 507 -11.61 11.29 -16.66
CA ILE A 507 -12.04 12.47 -15.87
C ILE A 507 -11.09 13.67 -16.09
N THR A 508 -9.83 13.41 -16.42
CA THR A 508 -8.82 14.46 -16.63
C THR A 508 -9.04 15.26 -17.92
N ILE A 509 -9.76 14.70 -18.90
CA ILE A 509 -10.04 15.33 -20.20
C ILE A 509 -10.85 16.63 -20.03
N PRO A 510 -12.08 16.62 -19.45
CA PRO A 510 -12.84 17.85 -19.23
C PRO A 510 -12.18 18.78 -18.21
N LEU A 511 -11.50 18.24 -17.20
CA LEU A 511 -10.75 19.01 -16.20
C LEU A 511 -9.67 19.86 -16.85
N VAL A 512 -8.75 19.26 -17.60
CA VAL A 512 -7.63 19.95 -18.25
C VAL A 512 -8.12 20.92 -19.31
N TRP A 513 -9.06 20.49 -20.17
CA TRP A 513 -9.56 21.33 -21.25
C TRP A 513 -10.21 22.62 -20.74
N LEU A 514 -11.05 22.53 -19.70
CA LEU A 514 -11.74 23.71 -19.15
C LEU A 514 -10.87 24.54 -18.20
N THR A 515 -9.94 23.93 -17.45
CA THR A 515 -8.98 24.71 -16.62
C THR A 515 -7.98 25.50 -17.46
N LEU A 516 -7.53 25.00 -18.62
CA LEU A 516 -6.71 25.76 -19.57
C LEU A 516 -7.48 26.98 -20.11
N ILE A 517 -8.71 26.79 -20.58
CA ILE A 517 -9.57 27.88 -21.09
C ILE A 517 -9.89 28.90 -19.98
N ALA A 518 -10.14 28.42 -18.76
CA ALA A 518 -10.35 29.29 -17.59
C ALA A 518 -9.08 30.03 -17.15
N GLY A 519 -7.89 29.47 -17.40
CA GLY A 519 -6.60 30.14 -17.24
C GLY A 519 -6.44 31.30 -18.22
N ASP A 520 -6.66 31.05 -19.52
CA ASP A 520 -6.61 32.09 -20.55
C ASP A 520 -7.68 33.18 -20.33
N ALA A 521 -8.91 32.79 -19.96
CA ALA A 521 -9.98 33.74 -19.65
C ALA A 521 -9.64 34.67 -18.47
N ARG A 522 -8.98 34.14 -17.42
CA ARG A 522 -8.54 34.95 -16.26
C ARG A 522 -7.35 35.84 -16.57
N ALA A 523 -6.45 35.42 -17.47
CA ALA A 523 -5.37 36.27 -17.97
C ALA A 523 -5.95 37.51 -18.69
N ASP A 524 -6.96 37.32 -19.52
CA ASP A 524 -7.72 38.39 -20.19
C ASP A 524 -8.66 39.20 -19.24
N GLY A 525 -8.65 38.94 -17.93
CA GLY A 525 -9.54 39.60 -16.97
C GLY A 525 -11.03 39.22 -17.08
N ARG A 526 -11.38 38.19 -17.85
CA ARG A 526 -12.77 37.69 -18.02
C ARG A 526 -13.15 36.74 -16.87
N SER A 527 -14.46 36.58 -16.65
CA SER A 527 -14.97 35.64 -15.64
C SER A 527 -14.78 34.18 -16.07
N ALA A 528 -14.07 33.39 -15.25
CA ALA A 528 -13.94 31.94 -15.41
C ALA A 528 -15.12 31.13 -14.84
N LEU A 529 -16.10 31.77 -14.20
CA LEU A 529 -17.14 31.09 -13.42
C LEU A 529 -17.96 30.09 -14.24
N PHE A 530 -18.28 30.43 -15.50
CA PHE A 530 -18.96 29.52 -16.44
C PHE A 530 -18.14 28.25 -16.71
N TYR A 531 -16.86 28.39 -17.06
CA TYR A 531 -15.97 27.26 -17.31
C TYR A 531 -15.77 26.38 -16.07
N GLY A 532 -15.77 26.98 -14.87
CA GLY A 532 -15.72 26.25 -13.60
C GLY A 532 -16.97 25.42 -13.33
N ILE A 533 -18.17 25.96 -13.56
CA ILE A 533 -19.42 25.20 -13.44
C ILE A 533 -19.45 24.05 -14.47
N CYS A 534 -19.08 24.33 -15.73
CA CYS A 534 -18.97 23.27 -16.75
C CYS A 534 -17.94 22.20 -16.36
N SER A 535 -16.81 22.57 -15.76
CA SER A 535 -15.79 21.60 -15.34
C SER A 535 -16.28 20.72 -14.19
N ALA A 536 -16.97 21.30 -13.21
CA ALA A 536 -17.57 20.56 -12.11
C ALA A 536 -18.65 19.57 -12.61
N LEU A 537 -19.55 20.02 -13.49
CA LEU A 537 -20.62 19.19 -14.04
C LEU A 537 -20.10 18.06 -14.94
N LEU A 538 -19.07 18.31 -15.77
CA LEU A 538 -18.48 17.25 -16.60
C LEU A 538 -17.66 16.26 -15.77
N VAL A 539 -16.92 16.71 -14.75
CA VAL A 539 -16.22 15.79 -13.82
C VAL A 539 -17.22 14.92 -13.05
N LEU A 540 -18.32 15.50 -12.57
CA LEU A 540 -19.43 14.77 -11.95
C LEU A 540 -20.04 13.72 -12.91
N ALA A 541 -20.29 14.09 -14.17
CA ALA A 541 -20.85 13.20 -15.18
C ALA A 541 -19.87 12.07 -15.58
N CYS A 542 -18.56 12.35 -15.63
CA CYS A 542 -17.53 11.33 -15.87
C CYS A 542 -17.42 10.35 -14.71
N GLN A 543 -17.44 10.82 -13.45
CA GLN A 543 -17.43 9.95 -12.26
C GLN A 543 -18.69 9.06 -12.21
N ALA A 544 -19.87 9.64 -12.46
CA ALA A 544 -21.12 8.89 -12.54
C ALA A 544 -21.09 7.84 -13.67
N SER A 545 -20.54 8.18 -14.84
CA SER A 545 -20.40 7.26 -15.98
C SER A 545 -19.39 6.14 -15.74
N HIS A 546 -18.28 6.44 -15.05
CA HIS A 546 -17.25 5.44 -14.67
C HIS A 546 -17.84 4.41 -13.72
N LEU A 547 -18.54 4.86 -12.67
CA LEU A 547 -19.28 3.98 -11.76
C LEU A 547 -20.40 3.22 -12.47
N ALA A 548 -21.15 3.86 -13.37
CA ALA A 548 -22.20 3.18 -14.15
C ALA A 548 -21.65 2.04 -15.00
N TYR A 549 -20.49 2.23 -15.63
CA TYR A 549 -19.81 1.20 -16.41
C TYR A 549 -19.34 0.04 -15.52
N TRP A 550 -18.54 0.31 -14.50
CA TRP A 550 -17.94 -0.73 -13.64
C TRP A 550 -18.92 -1.43 -12.68
N TYR A 551 -20.09 -0.85 -12.43
CA TYR A 551 -21.15 -1.48 -11.63
C TYR A 551 -22.36 -1.88 -12.48
N ASN A 552 -22.25 -1.91 -13.82
CA ASN A 552 -23.33 -2.25 -14.76
C ASN A 552 -24.65 -1.49 -14.48
N ALA A 553 -24.55 -0.26 -13.99
CA ALA A 553 -25.64 0.58 -13.48
C ALA A 553 -26.57 -0.10 -12.44
N PHE A 554 -26.07 -1.04 -11.65
CA PHE A 554 -26.83 -1.62 -10.54
C PHE A 554 -27.10 -0.58 -9.43
N ALA A 555 -28.36 -0.52 -8.99
CA ALA A 555 -28.77 0.24 -7.81
C ALA A 555 -28.26 -0.43 -6.53
N CYS A 556 -27.97 0.36 -5.51
CA CYS A 556 -27.61 -0.14 -4.16
C CYS A 556 -28.79 -0.90 -3.52
N THR A 557 -30.01 -0.42 -3.76
CA THR A 557 -31.27 -1.00 -3.30
C THR A 557 -31.97 -1.76 -4.43
N LYS A 558 -32.60 -2.90 -4.12
CA LYS A 558 -33.28 -3.77 -5.11
C LYS A 558 -34.36 -3.07 -5.96
N ASN A 559 -34.93 -1.98 -5.46
CA ASN A 559 -36.00 -1.21 -6.11
C ASN A 559 -35.54 0.18 -6.58
N GLY A 560 -34.26 0.52 -6.39
CA GLY A 560 -33.71 1.82 -6.76
C GLY A 560 -33.44 1.94 -8.26
N LYS A 561 -33.17 3.17 -8.69
CA LYS A 561 -32.43 3.44 -9.94
C LYS A 561 -31.02 3.87 -9.55
N PHE A 562 -30.03 3.54 -10.38
CA PHE A 562 -28.62 3.90 -10.17
C PHE A 562 -28.46 5.37 -9.70
N LEU A 563 -27.76 5.58 -8.59
CA LEU A 563 -27.55 6.86 -7.89
C LEU A 563 -28.80 7.60 -7.37
N ALA A 564 -30.03 7.19 -7.73
CA ALA A 564 -31.25 7.77 -7.15
C ALA A 564 -31.45 7.37 -5.68
N ASP A 565 -30.77 6.31 -5.23
CA ASP A 565 -30.71 5.84 -3.85
C ASP A 565 -29.41 6.23 -3.11
N LEU A 566 -28.61 7.16 -3.65
CA LEU A 566 -27.33 7.60 -3.06
C LEU A 566 -27.42 8.04 -1.59
N PHE A 567 -28.55 8.61 -1.16
CA PHE A 567 -28.79 9.06 0.22
C PHE A 567 -29.60 8.06 1.08
N ALA A 568 -29.80 6.82 0.61
CA ALA A 568 -30.40 5.75 1.42
C ALA A 568 -29.37 5.08 2.36
N ASP A 569 -29.86 4.46 3.44
CA ASP A 569 -29.04 3.88 4.53
C ASP A 569 -27.95 2.90 4.04
N GLY A 570 -26.70 3.37 4.02
CA GLY A 570 -25.51 2.64 3.58
C GLY A 570 -25.14 2.81 2.09
N CYS A 571 -26.04 3.37 1.27
CA CYS A 571 -25.79 3.53 -0.17
C CYS A 571 -24.80 4.67 -0.49
N PHE A 572 -24.71 5.67 0.39
CA PHE A 572 -23.66 6.69 0.31
C PHE A 572 -22.26 6.07 0.44
N GLN A 573 -22.10 5.05 1.29
CA GLN A 573 -20.85 4.30 1.40
C GLN A 573 -20.60 3.42 0.16
N PHE A 574 -21.63 2.72 -0.32
CA PHE A 574 -21.56 1.84 -1.50
C PHE A 574 -21.05 2.55 -2.76
N TYR A 575 -21.49 3.79 -3.00
CA TYR A 575 -21.08 4.59 -4.16
C TYR A 575 -19.82 5.45 -3.93
N ALA A 576 -19.11 5.31 -2.79
CA ALA A 576 -18.05 6.22 -2.37
C ALA A 576 -18.47 7.70 -2.44
N GLY A 577 -19.69 7.99 -1.93
CA GLY A 577 -20.47 9.22 -2.20
C GLY A 577 -19.74 10.55 -1.96
N LEU A 578 -18.72 10.58 -1.10
CA LEU A 578 -17.84 11.73 -0.89
C LEU A 578 -17.15 12.22 -2.17
N ASP A 579 -16.81 11.31 -3.09
CA ASP A 579 -16.14 11.62 -4.37
C ASP A 579 -17.01 12.53 -5.26
N PHE A 580 -18.33 12.36 -5.22
CA PHE A 580 -19.30 13.18 -5.96
C PHE A 580 -19.37 14.65 -5.47
N PHE A 581 -18.80 14.95 -4.30
CA PHE A 581 -18.65 16.32 -3.79
C PHE A 581 -17.22 16.81 -3.97
N VAL A 582 -16.23 15.99 -3.59
CA VAL A 582 -14.81 16.37 -3.63
C VAL A 582 -14.33 16.61 -5.06
N MET A 583 -14.61 15.71 -6.00
CA MET A 583 -14.08 15.82 -7.37
C MET A 583 -14.64 17.06 -8.12
N PRO A 584 -15.95 17.36 -8.08
CA PRO A 584 -16.47 18.58 -8.71
C PRO A 584 -16.03 19.87 -8.01
N ILE A 585 -15.87 19.87 -6.67
CA ILE A 585 -15.35 21.03 -5.94
C ILE A 585 -13.89 21.30 -6.31
N LEU A 586 -13.04 20.27 -6.38
CA LEU A 586 -11.65 20.41 -6.85
C LEU A 586 -11.59 20.95 -8.29
N ALA A 587 -12.45 20.46 -9.19
CA ALA A 587 -12.55 20.94 -10.56
C ALA A 587 -12.97 22.42 -10.64
N PHE A 588 -14.00 22.82 -9.89
CA PHE A 588 -14.46 24.21 -9.81
C PHE A 588 -13.36 25.14 -9.25
N LEU A 589 -12.73 24.76 -8.13
CA LEU A 589 -11.69 25.56 -7.50
C LEU A 589 -10.45 25.69 -8.39
N ALA A 590 -10.07 24.63 -9.13
CA ALA A 590 -9.00 24.69 -10.12
C ALA A 590 -9.31 25.69 -11.26
N ALA A 591 -10.52 25.66 -11.81
CA ALA A 591 -10.89 26.54 -12.91
C ALA A 591 -11.09 28.01 -12.48
N VAL A 592 -11.68 28.26 -11.30
CA VAL A 592 -12.09 29.61 -10.88
C VAL A 592 -11.10 30.26 -9.92
N VAL A 593 -10.74 29.57 -8.84
CA VAL A 593 -10.05 30.18 -7.68
C VAL A 593 -8.53 30.09 -7.80
N PHE A 594 -8.00 28.91 -8.11
CA PHE A 594 -6.55 28.64 -8.10
C PHE A 594 -5.88 29.04 -9.40
N GLY A 595 -4.71 29.67 -9.31
CA GLY A 595 -4.06 30.34 -10.43
C GLY A 595 -4.59 31.76 -10.72
N SER A 596 -5.30 32.37 -9.77
CA SER A 596 -5.64 33.81 -9.85
C SER A 596 -4.46 34.66 -9.33
N PRO A 597 -4.04 35.73 -10.03
CA PRO A 597 -2.83 36.51 -9.71
C PRO A 597 -3.01 37.50 -8.54
N ARG A 598 -4.01 37.30 -7.66
CA ARG A 598 -4.27 38.16 -6.48
C ARG A 598 -4.28 37.28 -5.21
N ARG A 599 -3.51 37.69 -4.19
CA ARG A 599 -3.26 36.89 -2.98
C ARG A 599 -4.56 36.65 -2.19
N ALA A 600 -4.96 35.39 -2.02
CA ALA A 600 -5.91 34.98 -1.00
C ALA A 600 -5.20 34.87 0.37
N PHE A 601 -5.78 35.45 1.41
CA PHE A 601 -5.27 35.36 2.78
C PHE A 601 -5.79 34.09 3.47
N PHE A 602 -4.88 33.21 3.89
CA PHE A 602 -5.12 32.19 4.93
C PHE A 602 -3.88 32.08 5.81
N GLY A 603 -4.05 32.02 7.13
CA GLY A 603 -2.91 31.94 8.05
C GLY A 603 -3.27 31.64 9.50
N ARG A 604 -2.26 31.10 10.21
CA ARG A 604 -2.19 30.66 11.63
C ARG A 604 -2.89 29.34 11.99
N GLY A 605 -2.20 28.57 12.84
CA GLY A 605 -2.64 27.30 13.44
C GLY A 605 -2.23 26.07 12.61
N VAL A 606 -1.67 24.98 13.18
CA VAL A 606 -1.25 24.69 14.57
C VAL A 606 0.11 23.95 14.53
N ARG A 607 0.87 23.94 15.65
CA ARG A 607 2.24 23.42 15.74
C ARG A 607 2.31 22.03 16.41
N THR A 608 3.10 21.14 15.80
CA THR A 608 3.94 20.06 16.41
C THR A 608 3.34 19.02 17.37
N ALA A 609 3.66 17.75 17.10
CA ALA A 609 3.42 16.61 17.99
C ALA A 609 4.70 16.10 18.69
N ALA A 610 4.54 15.43 19.83
CA ALA A 610 5.46 14.49 20.51
C ALA A 610 4.61 13.70 21.55
N VAL A 611 4.97 12.54 22.12
CA VAL A 611 6.23 11.77 22.25
C VAL A 611 5.96 10.27 21.98
N LEU A 612 7.00 9.46 21.72
CA LEU A 612 6.92 8.02 21.38
C LEU A 612 8.11 7.25 22.01
N SER A 613 7.87 6.11 22.71
CA SER A 613 8.83 5.03 23.12
C SER A 613 8.03 3.92 23.88
N ALA A 614 8.24 2.59 23.86
CA ALA A 614 9.34 1.65 23.46
C ALA A 614 10.46 1.48 24.53
N THR A 615 11.14 0.34 24.81
CA THR A 615 11.47 -0.94 24.10
C THR A 615 11.99 -2.08 25.05
N LEU A 616 11.88 -3.38 24.64
CA LEU A 616 12.81 -4.58 24.79
C LEU A 616 13.45 -5.00 26.18
N ALA A 617 14.15 -6.15 26.41
CA ALA A 617 14.10 -7.60 25.97
C ALA A 617 15.25 -8.47 26.62
N LEU A 618 15.33 -9.80 26.33
CA LEU A 618 16.49 -10.78 26.45
C LEU A 618 16.81 -11.42 27.86
N ALA A 619 17.52 -12.57 28.09
CA ALA A 619 17.83 -13.84 27.34
C ALA A 619 18.67 -14.90 28.21
N TYR A 620 19.05 -16.09 27.63
CA TYR A 620 20.17 -17.08 27.95
C TYR A 620 19.99 -18.44 28.74
N ALA A 621 20.99 -19.37 28.62
CA ALA A 621 21.12 -20.83 29.03
C ALA A 621 22.65 -21.26 29.14
N PRO A 622 23.23 -22.52 29.08
CA PRO A 622 22.77 -23.96 28.96
C PRO A 622 23.61 -25.14 29.67
N SER A 623 23.27 -26.43 29.40
CA SER A 623 24.08 -27.74 29.32
C SER A 623 24.91 -28.34 30.51
N PRO A 624 25.58 -29.55 30.47
CA PRO A 624 25.43 -30.94 29.86
C PRO A 624 25.57 -32.12 30.94
N ILE A 625 25.98 -33.44 30.85
CA ILE A 625 26.51 -34.52 29.92
C ILE A 625 26.35 -36.00 30.49
N ALA A 626 26.44 -37.07 29.65
CA ALA A 626 26.99 -38.48 29.84
C ALA A 626 26.37 -39.54 30.85
N LEU A 627 26.45 -40.90 30.76
CA LEU A 627 27.03 -41.95 29.83
C LEU A 627 26.47 -43.43 30.07
N ALA A 628 26.27 -44.26 29.01
CA ALA A 628 26.31 -45.76 28.84
C ALA A 628 25.67 -46.80 29.84
N GLU A 629 25.35 -48.09 29.52
CA GLU A 629 24.97 -48.89 28.31
C GLU A 629 24.62 -50.37 28.71
N VAL A 630 23.98 -51.17 27.82
CA VAL A 630 23.85 -52.67 27.71
C VAL A 630 22.41 -53.24 27.74
N ALA A 631 22.08 -54.17 26.82
CA ALA A 631 20.78 -54.85 26.61
C ALA A 631 20.90 -56.40 26.63
N PRO A 632 19.79 -57.17 26.71
CA PRO A 632 19.46 -58.10 25.60
C PRO A 632 17.99 -58.60 25.41
N THR A 633 17.61 -58.86 24.14
CA THR A 633 16.69 -59.93 23.66
C THR A 633 15.15 -59.77 23.83
N LYS A 634 14.39 -60.65 23.15
CA LYS A 634 13.21 -60.27 22.33
C LYS A 634 11.86 -60.89 22.71
N ASP A 635 10.81 -60.08 22.60
CA ASP A 635 9.41 -60.37 22.95
C ASP A 635 8.43 -60.10 21.76
N LYS A 636 7.13 -59.83 22.03
CA LYS A 636 6.11 -59.46 21.02
C LYS A 636 5.33 -58.20 21.41
N ILE A 637 4.75 -57.47 20.45
CA ILE A 637 4.11 -56.15 20.66
C ILE A 637 2.87 -55.91 19.76
N LYS A 638 1.83 -55.25 20.30
CA LYS A 638 0.62 -54.86 19.57
C LYS A 638 0.60 -53.39 19.18
N ILE A 639 0.33 -53.07 17.91
CA ILE A 639 0.40 -51.71 17.36
C ILE A 639 -0.93 -51.33 16.68
N GLY A 640 -1.52 -50.21 17.10
CA GLY A 640 -2.72 -49.63 16.51
C GLY A 640 -2.42 -48.65 15.38
N PHE A 641 -3.05 -48.82 14.21
CA PHE A 641 -2.91 -47.95 13.02
C PHE A 641 -4.28 -47.41 12.56
N ARG A 642 -4.32 -46.16 12.05
CA ARG A 642 -5.51 -45.62 11.37
C ARG A 642 -5.52 -46.00 9.90
N ALA A 643 -6.72 -46.21 9.36
CA ALA A 643 -6.94 -46.58 7.96
C ALA A 643 -7.13 -45.39 7.00
N ASP A 644 -7.39 -44.17 7.51
CA ASP A 644 -7.99 -43.07 6.73
C ASP A 644 -7.26 -41.70 6.83
N VAL A 645 -5.97 -41.65 7.20
CA VAL A 645 -5.18 -40.41 7.34
C VAL A 645 -3.92 -40.42 6.47
N GLU A 646 -4.11 -40.49 5.16
CA GLU A 646 -3.13 -40.09 4.16
C GLU A 646 -2.55 -38.69 4.48
N PRO A 647 -1.22 -38.47 4.38
CA PRO A 647 -0.15 -39.41 4.04
C PRO A 647 0.52 -40.08 5.26
N PHE A 648 -0.07 -40.02 6.46
CA PHE A 648 0.55 -40.47 7.72
C PHE A 648 0.30 -41.95 8.04
N SER A 649 -0.94 -42.41 7.96
CA SER A 649 -1.35 -43.80 8.17
C SER A 649 -2.64 -44.08 7.40
N TYR A 650 -2.57 -44.99 6.42
CA TYR A 650 -3.70 -45.38 5.60
C TYR A 650 -3.56 -46.84 5.11
N LYS A 651 -4.70 -47.47 4.82
CA LYS A 651 -4.79 -48.91 4.57
C LYS A 651 -4.71 -49.22 3.08
N VAL A 652 -3.67 -49.96 2.65
CA VAL A 652 -3.42 -50.23 1.23
C VAL A 652 -3.66 -51.70 0.90
N SER A 653 -4.51 -51.97 -0.09
CA SER A 653 -4.66 -53.32 -0.63
C SER A 653 -3.50 -53.62 -1.59
N VAL A 654 -2.74 -54.67 -1.28
CA VAL A 654 -1.49 -55.05 -1.97
C VAL A 654 -1.67 -55.20 -3.49
N ASP A 655 -2.81 -55.76 -3.92
CA ASP A 655 -3.15 -56.02 -5.33
C ASP A 655 -4.41 -55.25 -5.81
N GLY A 656 -4.75 -54.12 -5.17
CA GLY A 656 -5.96 -53.35 -5.51
C GLY A 656 -7.26 -54.14 -5.35
N GLY A 657 -7.34 -55.01 -4.33
CA GLY A 657 -8.54 -55.78 -3.95
C GLY A 657 -8.74 -57.12 -4.66
N LYS A 658 -7.77 -57.61 -5.46
CA LYS A 658 -7.99 -58.73 -6.40
C LYS A 658 -7.55 -60.13 -5.94
N LEU A 659 -6.82 -60.26 -4.83
CA LEU A 659 -6.41 -61.54 -4.27
C LEU A 659 -6.79 -61.64 -2.79
N ALA A 660 -7.47 -62.73 -2.42
CA ALA A 660 -7.77 -63.06 -1.03
C ALA A 660 -6.69 -64.01 -0.51
N GLY A 661 -5.84 -63.54 0.42
CA GLY A 661 -4.82 -64.38 1.05
C GLY A 661 -3.83 -63.63 1.95
N ASN A 662 -3.42 -62.43 1.58
CA ASN A 662 -2.44 -61.64 2.35
C ASN A 662 -3.14 -60.54 3.17
N GLN A 663 -2.59 -60.23 4.35
CA GLN A 663 -3.10 -59.19 5.25
C GLN A 663 -2.96 -57.78 4.65
N PRO A 664 -3.85 -56.82 5.00
CA PRO A 664 -3.79 -55.46 4.48
C PRO A 664 -2.62 -54.70 5.10
N LEU A 665 -1.74 -54.15 4.26
CA LEU A 665 -0.56 -53.40 4.72
C LEU A 665 -0.94 -51.93 4.99
N TYR A 666 -0.56 -51.40 6.15
CA TYR A 666 -0.61 -49.96 6.40
C TYR A 666 0.57 -49.26 5.72
N ARG A 667 0.33 -48.07 5.15
CA ARG A 667 1.37 -47.20 4.59
C ARG A 667 1.20 -45.77 5.08
N GLY A 668 2.22 -44.96 4.81
CA GLY A 668 2.30 -43.57 5.23
C GLY A 668 3.46 -43.32 6.18
N PHE A 669 3.78 -42.05 6.40
CA PHE A 669 4.98 -41.64 7.13
C PHE A 669 5.07 -42.22 8.55
N LEU A 670 3.97 -42.25 9.31
CA LEU A 670 3.96 -42.79 10.68
C LEU A 670 3.82 -44.31 10.72
N ALA A 671 3.14 -44.92 9.75
CA ALA A 671 3.12 -46.36 9.60
C ALA A 671 4.53 -46.90 9.33
N ASP A 672 5.21 -46.37 8.31
CA ASP A 672 6.60 -46.68 7.96
C ASP A 672 7.58 -46.45 9.12
N LEU A 673 7.42 -45.35 9.86
CA LEU A 673 8.26 -45.04 11.01
C LEU A 673 8.05 -46.06 12.14
N CYS A 674 6.82 -46.46 12.43
CA CYS A 674 6.54 -47.48 13.43
C CYS A 674 7.07 -48.87 13.02
N TYR A 675 6.90 -49.28 11.77
CA TYR A 675 7.53 -50.51 11.28
C TYR A 675 9.06 -50.44 11.43
N TRP A 676 9.70 -49.31 11.07
CA TRP A 676 11.15 -49.14 11.20
C TRP A 676 11.66 -49.10 12.65
N ILE A 677 10.88 -48.55 13.60
CA ILE A 677 11.23 -48.54 15.03
C ILE A 677 11.41 -49.97 15.56
N PHE A 678 10.49 -50.88 15.21
CA PHE A 678 10.52 -52.28 15.67
C PHE A 678 11.27 -53.23 14.75
N ASP A 679 11.51 -52.86 13.48
CA ASP A 679 12.40 -53.60 12.57
C ASP A 679 13.79 -53.78 13.20
N GLY A 680 14.34 -54.99 13.12
CA GLY A 680 15.58 -55.40 13.78
C GLY A 680 15.60 -55.30 15.33
N GLY A 681 14.55 -54.80 15.98
CA GLY A 681 14.52 -54.47 17.42
C GLY A 681 13.84 -55.50 18.33
N ASP A 682 13.72 -55.18 19.62
CA ASP A 682 13.19 -55.93 20.77
C ASP A 682 11.91 -56.79 20.57
N TYR A 683 11.10 -56.61 19.51
CA TYR A 683 9.73 -57.14 19.46
C TYR A 683 9.26 -57.56 18.06
N SER A 684 8.42 -58.61 17.98
CA SER A 684 7.62 -58.89 16.77
C SER A 684 6.25 -58.20 16.79
N VAL A 685 5.89 -57.51 15.71
CA VAL A 685 4.67 -56.69 15.59
C VAL A 685 3.40 -57.53 15.32
N GLU A 686 2.30 -57.15 15.98
CA GLU A 686 0.91 -57.54 15.72
C GLU A 686 0.10 -56.27 15.40
N GLU A 687 -0.63 -56.26 14.28
CA GLU A 687 -1.33 -55.06 13.77
C GLU A 687 -2.80 -55.01 14.18
N ILE A 688 -3.27 -53.83 14.61
CA ILE A 688 -4.66 -53.58 15.04
C ILE A 688 -5.17 -52.29 14.38
N GLU A 689 -6.42 -52.29 13.92
CA GLU A 689 -7.06 -51.13 13.29
C GLU A 689 -7.75 -50.24 14.34
N VAL A 690 -7.59 -48.92 14.24
CA VAL A 690 -8.19 -47.94 15.17
C VAL A 690 -8.81 -46.74 14.45
N THR A 691 -9.71 -46.03 15.13
CA THR A 691 -10.37 -44.80 14.66
C THR A 691 -9.96 -43.58 15.48
N ALA A 692 -10.34 -42.38 15.03
CA ALA A 692 -10.13 -41.14 15.80
C ALA A 692 -10.78 -41.14 17.20
N PHE A 693 -11.83 -41.95 17.39
CA PHE A 693 -12.71 -41.97 18.57
C PHE A 693 -12.30 -43.01 19.62
N ASP A 694 -11.87 -44.20 19.20
CA ASP A 694 -11.58 -45.34 20.11
C ASP A 694 -10.08 -45.56 20.40
N ARG A 695 -9.18 -45.04 19.57
CA ARG A 695 -7.71 -45.13 19.74
C ARG A 695 -7.21 -44.94 21.18
N PHE A 696 -7.67 -43.89 21.88
CA PHE A 696 -7.24 -43.61 23.25
C PHE A 696 -7.85 -44.57 24.27
N LYS A 697 -9.08 -45.06 24.03
CA LYS A 697 -9.72 -46.09 24.85
C LYS A 697 -8.94 -47.40 24.75
N LEU A 698 -8.65 -47.88 23.54
CA LEU A 698 -7.94 -49.15 23.27
C LEU A 698 -6.51 -49.14 23.85
N LEU A 699 -5.82 -48.00 23.76
CA LEU A 699 -4.50 -47.81 24.36
C LEU A 699 -4.55 -47.79 25.90
N ARG A 700 -5.61 -47.21 26.48
CA ARG A 700 -5.85 -47.16 27.93
C ARG A 700 -6.33 -48.50 28.52
N THR A 701 -7.01 -49.35 27.76
CA THR A 701 -7.38 -50.71 28.17
C THR A 701 -6.24 -51.72 27.98
N GLY A 702 -5.19 -51.36 27.24
CA GLY A 702 -4.08 -52.25 26.90
C GLY A 702 -4.42 -53.25 25.80
N GLU A 703 -5.43 -52.95 24.97
CA GLU A 703 -5.78 -53.74 23.78
C GLU A 703 -4.75 -53.51 22.65
N ILE A 704 -4.07 -52.35 22.65
CA ILE A 704 -2.83 -52.05 21.92
C ILE A 704 -1.72 -51.61 22.89
N ASP A 705 -0.46 -51.96 22.61
CA ASP A 705 0.69 -51.48 23.38
C ASP A 705 1.18 -50.11 22.88
N VAL A 706 1.08 -49.86 21.57
CA VAL A 706 1.56 -48.64 20.88
C VAL A 706 0.51 -48.13 19.89
N LEU A 707 0.42 -46.82 19.71
CA LEU A 707 -0.49 -46.14 18.76
C LEU A 707 0.32 -45.33 17.73
N CYS A 708 0.14 -45.68 16.46
CA CYS A 708 0.85 -45.17 15.29
C CYS A 708 -0.12 -44.41 14.38
N ASP A 709 -0.40 -43.17 14.77
CA ASP A 709 -1.47 -42.31 14.29
C ASP A 709 -1.01 -40.84 14.46
N PRO A 710 -1.36 -39.89 13.56
CA PRO A 710 -1.20 -38.46 13.81
C PRO A 710 -1.95 -38.00 15.07
N VAL A 711 -1.28 -38.10 16.23
CA VAL A 711 -1.78 -37.66 17.53
C VAL A 711 -0.99 -36.44 18.00
N THR A 712 -1.64 -35.27 18.02
CA THR A 712 -1.07 -34.10 18.70
C THR A 712 -0.78 -34.41 20.17
N MET A 713 0.44 -34.12 20.60
CA MET A 713 0.82 -34.04 22.02
C MET A 713 0.02 -32.92 22.70
N ARG A 714 -0.96 -33.26 23.55
CA ARG A 714 -1.72 -32.28 24.33
C ARG A 714 -1.87 -32.75 25.78
N PHE A 715 -1.03 -32.23 26.66
CA PHE A 715 -1.01 -32.58 28.09
C PHE A 715 -2.19 -31.99 28.87
N SER A 716 -2.84 -30.95 28.35
CA SER A 716 -4.03 -30.32 28.92
C SER A 716 -5.33 -31.09 28.65
N GLU A 717 -5.35 -32.03 27.70
CA GLU A 717 -6.51 -32.87 27.38
C GLU A 717 -6.42 -34.18 28.20
N PRO A 718 -7.25 -34.39 29.25
CA PRO A 718 -7.06 -35.49 30.20
C PRO A 718 -7.13 -36.87 29.57
N GLU A 719 -7.93 -37.04 28.50
CA GLU A 719 -8.04 -38.31 27.78
C GLU A 719 -6.73 -38.71 27.10
N ARG A 720 -5.99 -37.75 26.49
CA ARG A 720 -4.67 -38.06 25.92
C ARG A 720 -3.63 -38.26 27.02
N ALA A 721 -3.57 -37.32 27.97
CA ALA A 721 -2.55 -37.29 29.01
C ALA A 721 -2.62 -38.49 29.98
N ALA A 722 -3.82 -39.02 30.26
CA ALA A 722 -3.99 -40.18 31.13
C ALA A 722 -3.76 -41.52 30.42
N SER A 723 -4.06 -41.63 29.13
CA SER A 723 -4.09 -42.93 28.43
C SER A 723 -2.70 -43.51 28.10
N ALA A 724 -1.70 -42.66 27.85
CA ALA A 724 -0.38 -43.11 27.41
C ALA A 724 0.76 -42.10 27.65
N THR A 725 1.99 -42.54 27.42
CA THR A 725 3.22 -41.72 27.37
C THR A 725 3.57 -41.39 25.92
N PHE A 726 4.07 -40.19 25.65
CA PHE A 726 4.47 -39.75 24.31
C PHE A 726 5.96 -40.05 24.02
N SER A 727 6.28 -40.28 22.75
CA SER A 727 7.65 -40.20 22.19
C SER A 727 8.13 -38.73 22.10
N PRO A 728 9.39 -38.48 21.67
CA PRO A 728 9.75 -37.17 21.10
C PRO A 728 8.88 -36.86 19.88
N ILE A 729 8.88 -35.59 19.45
CA ILE A 729 8.08 -35.10 18.32
C ILE A 729 8.54 -35.78 17.01
N VAL A 730 7.68 -36.59 16.39
CA VAL A 730 7.96 -37.31 15.13
C VAL A 730 7.52 -36.53 13.88
N PHE A 731 6.62 -35.56 14.03
CA PHE A 731 6.18 -34.66 12.97
C PHE A 731 5.68 -33.35 13.57
N ALA A 732 5.70 -32.25 12.83
CA ALA A 732 5.09 -30.99 13.24
C ALA A 732 4.26 -30.40 12.09
N THR A 733 2.98 -30.14 12.35
CA THR A 733 2.04 -29.53 11.40
C THR A 733 1.30 -28.38 12.10
N GLY A 734 0.25 -27.87 11.47
CA GLY A 734 -0.73 -26.96 12.05
C GLY A 734 -2.10 -27.18 11.45
N ILE A 735 -3.16 -26.77 12.16
CA ILE A 735 -4.50 -26.72 11.57
C ILE A 735 -4.50 -25.67 10.45
N SER A 736 -4.88 -26.07 9.25
CA SER A 736 -5.02 -25.24 8.05
C SER A 736 -6.42 -25.44 7.47
N TYR A 737 -6.71 -24.78 6.34
CA TYR A 737 -7.97 -24.92 5.64
C TYR A 737 -7.85 -24.81 4.11
N LEU A 738 -8.83 -25.42 3.43
CA LEU A 738 -9.14 -25.23 2.02
C LEU A 738 -10.47 -24.46 1.90
N GLU A 739 -10.52 -23.41 1.08
CA GLU A 739 -11.74 -22.61 0.79
C GLU A 739 -12.11 -22.77 -0.70
N ARG A 740 -13.41 -22.79 -1.04
CA ARG A 740 -13.86 -22.87 -2.45
C ARG A 740 -13.88 -21.49 -3.12
N ARG A 741 -13.31 -21.42 -4.33
CA ARG A 741 -13.05 -20.19 -5.09
C ARG A 741 -14.29 -19.36 -5.50
N ASN A 742 -15.46 -19.98 -5.59
CA ASN A 742 -16.70 -19.34 -6.03
C ASN A 742 -17.50 -18.75 -4.86
N ARG A 743 -17.03 -17.62 -4.30
CA ARG A 743 -17.71 -16.94 -3.19
C ARG A 743 -18.62 -15.80 -3.65
N GLY A 744 -19.91 -15.91 -3.35
CA GLY A 744 -20.83 -14.77 -3.40
C GLY A 744 -20.61 -13.82 -2.21
N PRO A 745 -20.69 -12.49 -2.39
CA PRO A 745 -20.72 -11.57 -1.26
C PRO A 745 -22.03 -11.77 -0.47
N ARG A 746 -21.92 -11.85 0.86
CA ARG A 746 -23.02 -12.16 1.80
C ARG A 746 -23.64 -13.57 1.67
N SER A 747 -22.83 -14.62 1.47
CA SER A 747 -23.27 -16.01 1.75
C SER A 747 -22.75 -16.52 3.09
N SER A 748 -23.52 -17.41 3.73
CA SER A 748 -23.11 -18.14 4.95
C SER A 748 -21.95 -19.11 4.66
N VAL A 749 -21.12 -19.36 5.67
CA VAL A 749 -19.93 -20.22 5.57
C VAL A 749 -20.13 -21.52 6.33
N TYR A 750 -19.99 -22.65 5.63
CA TYR A 750 -20.04 -24.00 6.19
C TYR A 750 -18.60 -24.49 6.42
N ILE A 751 -18.21 -24.69 7.69
CA ILE A 751 -16.89 -25.17 8.11
C ILE A 751 -17.01 -26.67 8.42
N GLY A 752 -16.46 -27.49 7.53
CA GLY A 752 -16.36 -28.94 7.70
C GLY A 752 -15.07 -29.36 8.41
N TYR A 753 -15.17 -30.22 9.42
CA TYR A 753 -14.05 -30.78 10.20
C TYR A 753 -14.38 -32.20 10.69
N VAL A 754 -13.37 -32.94 11.15
CA VAL A 754 -13.57 -34.31 11.68
C VAL A 754 -13.89 -34.29 13.19
N GLU A 755 -14.88 -35.07 13.60
CA GLU A 755 -15.32 -35.26 14.99
C GLU A 755 -14.15 -35.76 15.87
N SER A 756 -14.06 -35.29 17.12
CA SER A 756 -12.94 -35.62 18.05
C SER A 756 -11.52 -35.29 17.54
N SER A 757 -11.38 -34.43 16.53
CA SER A 757 -10.09 -33.90 16.07
C SER A 757 -9.71 -32.57 16.72
N THR A 758 -8.45 -32.17 16.60
CA THR A 758 -7.94 -30.86 17.04
C THR A 758 -8.55 -29.69 16.27
N ALA A 759 -8.98 -29.92 15.02
CA ALA A 759 -9.69 -28.95 14.19
C ALA A 759 -11.03 -28.49 14.81
N ALA A 760 -11.75 -29.36 15.52
CA ALA A 760 -13.03 -29.03 16.17
C ALA A 760 -12.88 -27.89 17.19
N ASN A 761 -11.77 -27.85 17.92
CA ASN A 761 -11.46 -26.79 18.88
C ASN A 761 -11.07 -25.46 18.17
N VAL A 762 -10.51 -25.54 16.95
CA VAL A 762 -10.11 -24.36 16.17
C VAL A 762 -11.31 -23.72 15.48
N ALA A 763 -12.27 -24.50 14.97
CA ALA A 763 -13.46 -23.99 14.27
C ALA A 763 -14.21 -22.91 15.07
N GLU A 764 -14.42 -23.14 16.37
CA GLU A 764 -15.06 -22.19 17.29
C GLU A 764 -14.28 -20.87 17.43
N HIS A 765 -12.94 -20.95 17.49
CA HIS A 765 -12.07 -19.76 17.59
C HIS A 765 -12.06 -18.94 16.29
N LEU A 766 -12.17 -19.57 15.12
CA LEU A 766 -12.22 -18.88 13.82
C LEU A 766 -13.50 -18.07 13.64
N CYS A 767 -14.62 -18.52 14.22
CA CYS A 767 -15.86 -17.77 14.27
C CYS A 767 -15.69 -16.50 15.13
N LYS A 768 -15.14 -16.63 16.34
CA LYS A 768 -15.00 -15.53 17.32
C LYS A 768 -14.16 -14.33 16.85
N ILE A 769 -13.34 -14.50 15.82
CA ILE A 769 -12.52 -13.44 15.18
C ILE A 769 -13.01 -13.05 13.77
N ASP A 770 -14.14 -13.56 13.32
CA ASP A 770 -14.67 -13.42 11.95
C ASP A 770 -13.62 -13.69 10.86
N ARG A 771 -12.86 -14.79 10.99
CA ARG A 771 -11.69 -15.11 10.13
C ARG A 771 -12.00 -15.01 8.63
N PHE A 772 -13.21 -15.42 8.25
CA PHE A 772 -13.63 -15.50 6.86
C PHE A 772 -14.36 -14.23 6.38
N GLY A 773 -14.57 -13.21 7.23
CA GLY A 773 -15.22 -11.96 6.82
C GLY A 773 -16.67 -12.18 6.39
N VAL A 774 -17.45 -12.86 7.23
CA VAL A 774 -18.81 -13.31 6.95
C VAL A 774 -19.83 -12.35 7.55
N VAL A 775 -19.53 -11.81 8.73
CA VAL A 775 -20.46 -10.99 9.49
C VAL A 775 -20.32 -9.51 9.07
N PRO A 776 -21.40 -8.87 8.57
CA PRO A 776 -21.35 -7.47 8.15
C PRO A 776 -20.89 -6.50 9.25
N PRO A 777 -20.32 -5.33 8.92
CA PRO A 777 -19.89 -4.36 9.93
C PRO A 777 -21.00 -3.92 10.91
N ASP A 778 -22.25 -3.83 10.45
CA ASP A 778 -23.43 -3.52 11.26
C ASP A 778 -23.96 -4.70 12.11
N GLU A 779 -23.27 -5.84 12.06
CA GLU A 779 -23.61 -7.08 12.77
C GLU A 779 -22.50 -7.60 13.70
N ARG A 780 -21.27 -7.09 13.57
CA ARG A 780 -20.10 -7.63 14.30
C ARG A 780 -20.17 -7.50 15.83
N THR A 781 -21.02 -6.64 16.37
CA THR A 781 -21.33 -6.59 17.81
C THR A 781 -22.06 -7.83 18.31
N GLU A 782 -22.75 -8.56 17.43
CA GLU A 782 -23.55 -9.75 17.74
C GLU A 782 -22.74 -11.05 17.50
N LEU A 783 -21.52 -10.95 16.95
CA LEU A 783 -20.65 -12.07 16.58
C LEU A 783 -20.42 -13.06 17.72
N ALA A 784 -20.27 -12.56 18.95
CA ALA A 784 -20.09 -13.42 20.13
C ALA A 784 -21.28 -14.36 20.35
N THR A 785 -22.50 -13.81 20.31
CA THR A 785 -23.76 -14.58 20.42
C THR A 785 -23.91 -15.53 19.25
N MET A 786 -23.69 -15.09 18.00
CA MET A 786 -23.77 -15.95 16.81
C MET A 786 -22.86 -17.20 16.92
N CYS A 787 -21.62 -17.01 17.39
CA CYS A 787 -20.66 -18.09 17.56
C CYS A 787 -20.99 -19.01 18.75
N GLU A 788 -21.67 -18.49 19.77
CA GLU A 788 -22.13 -19.28 20.92
C GLU A 788 -23.36 -20.13 20.55
N THR A 789 -24.34 -19.53 19.86
CA THR A 789 -25.49 -20.19 19.23
C THR A 789 -25.05 -21.40 18.40
N ALA A 790 -24.07 -21.22 17.50
CA ALA A 790 -23.51 -22.30 16.68
C ALA A 790 -22.70 -23.32 17.51
N SER A 791 -21.93 -22.89 18.51
CA SER A 791 -21.16 -23.81 19.38
C SER A 791 -22.06 -24.77 20.17
N ILE A 792 -23.23 -24.29 20.62
CA ILE A 792 -24.25 -25.10 21.29
C ILE A 792 -24.94 -26.06 20.31
N ALA A 793 -25.25 -25.62 19.08
CA ALA A 793 -25.85 -26.46 18.04
C ALA A 793 -24.94 -27.63 17.63
N ARG A 794 -23.63 -27.39 17.49
CA ARG A 794 -22.60 -28.44 17.40
C ARG A 794 -22.70 -29.42 18.57
N GLY A 795 -22.71 -28.92 19.81
CA GLY A 795 -22.73 -29.76 21.01
C GLY A 795 -23.96 -30.67 21.12
N ILE A 796 -25.13 -30.19 20.68
CA ILE A 796 -26.34 -31.02 20.53
C ILE A 796 -26.10 -32.15 19.52
N THR A 797 -25.51 -31.83 18.36
CA THR A 797 -25.25 -32.78 17.27
C THR A 797 -24.28 -33.89 17.69
N GLU A 798 -23.20 -33.53 18.39
CA GLU A 798 -22.15 -34.48 18.81
C GLU A 798 -22.68 -35.47 19.87
N GLU A 799 -23.36 -35.01 20.92
CA GLU A 799 -23.90 -35.91 21.95
C GLU A 799 -25.10 -36.74 21.44
N ALA A 800 -25.88 -36.23 20.48
CA ALA A 800 -26.94 -36.99 19.82
C ALA A 800 -26.37 -38.20 19.04
N ARG A 801 -25.32 -37.99 18.23
CA ARG A 801 -24.61 -39.09 17.54
C ARG A 801 -24.00 -40.08 18.53
N ARG A 802 -23.35 -39.58 19.59
CA ARG A 802 -22.76 -40.41 20.65
C ARG A 802 -23.81 -41.32 21.31
N THR A 803 -24.97 -40.76 21.64
CA THR A 803 -26.10 -41.48 22.26
C THR A 803 -26.71 -42.51 21.31
N ALA A 804 -26.77 -42.23 20.01
CA ALA A 804 -27.22 -43.18 18.99
C ALA A 804 -26.26 -44.37 18.82
N ARG A 805 -24.93 -44.14 18.93
CA ARG A 805 -23.91 -45.22 18.88
C ARG A 805 -23.82 -46.02 20.19
N LEU A 806 -24.07 -45.40 21.35
CA LEU A 806 -23.95 -46.01 22.69
C LEU A 806 -25.19 -45.69 23.56
N PRO A 807 -26.27 -46.49 23.46
CA PRO A 807 -27.49 -46.25 24.22
C PRO A 807 -27.27 -46.31 25.75
N PRO A 808 -27.74 -45.30 26.52
CA PRO A 808 -27.47 -45.19 27.95
C PRO A 808 -28.19 -46.28 28.77
N LEU A 809 -27.44 -47.04 29.54
CA LEU A 809 -27.91 -48.14 30.39
C LEU A 809 -28.09 -47.72 31.85
N GLY A 810 -29.23 -48.05 32.45
CA GLY A 810 -29.48 -47.94 33.89
C GLY A 810 -29.30 -46.51 34.44
N THR A 811 -28.26 -46.30 35.25
CA THR A 811 -27.93 -44.99 35.84
C THR A 811 -27.59 -43.92 34.80
N GLN A 812 -27.05 -44.31 33.63
CA GLN A 812 -26.80 -43.40 32.52
C GLN A 812 -28.09 -42.76 31.98
N MET A 813 -29.23 -43.46 32.08
CA MET A 813 -30.54 -42.96 31.64
C MET A 813 -31.02 -41.76 32.49
N ARG A 814 -30.65 -41.71 33.78
CA ARG A 814 -30.87 -40.55 34.63
C ARG A 814 -29.92 -39.41 34.24
N TRP A 815 -28.62 -39.70 34.11
CA TRP A 815 -27.62 -38.71 33.70
C TRP A 815 -27.99 -38.04 32.36
N HIS A 816 -28.39 -38.81 31.35
CA HIS A 816 -28.82 -38.28 30.05
C HIS A 816 -30.07 -37.38 30.18
N LYS A 817 -31.04 -37.75 31.04
CA LYS A 817 -32.23 -36.93 31.28
C LYS A 817 -31.92 -35.60 31.99
N ASP A 818 -30.97 -35.63 32.93
CA ASP A 818 -30.53 -34.43 33.65
C ASP A 818 -29.69 -33.53 32.73
N TRP A 819 -28.74 -34.10 31.98
CA TRP A 819 -27.97 -33.42 30.93
C TRP A 819 -28.87 -32.73 29.89
N TYR A 820 -29.85 -33.46 29.34
CA TYR A 820 -30.77 -32.92 28.34
C TYR A 820 -31.65 -31.78 28.89
N LYS A 821 -31.92 -31.76 30.20
CA LYS A 821 -32.63 -30.66 30.85
C LYS A 821 -31.75 -29.41 30.99
N ASP A 822 -30.47 -29.57 31.32
CA ASP A 822 -29.50 -28.47 31.36
C ASP A 822 -29.18 -27.96 29.94
N LEU A 823 -29.15 -28.85 28.93
CA LEU A 823 -29.06 -28.50 27.52
C LEU A 823 -30.22 -27.60 27.06
N LEU A 824 -31.47 -27.96 27.37
CA LEU A 824 -32.64 -27.13 27.04
C LEU A 824 -32.60 -25.75 27.73
N LYS A 825 -32.02 -25.66 28.93
CA LYS A 825 -31.80 -24.38 29.63
C LYS A 825 -30.75 -23.52 28.90
N GLU A 826 -29.69 -24.13 28.37
CA GLU A 826 -28.65 -23.42 27.64
C GLU A 826 -29.12 -22.96 26.25
N VAL A 827 -29.92 -23.78 25.56
CA VAL A 827 -30.62 -23.38 24.31
C VAL A 827 -31.60 -22.23 24.56
N GLU A 828 -32.35 -22.24 25.66
CA GLU A 828 -33.25 -21.13 26.03
C GLU A 828 -32.47 -19.83 26.27
N ARG A 829 -31.24 -19.91 26.83
CA ARG A 829 -30.38 -18.74 27.04
C ARG A 829 -30.00 -18.08 25.71
N VAL A 830 -29.31 -18.79 24.82
CA VAL A 830 -28.81 -18.16 23.58
C VAL A 830 -29.94 -17.75 22.63
N ALA A 831 -31.06 -18.49 22.60
CA ALA A 831 -32.25 -18.07 21.86
C ALA A 831 -32.86 -16.75 22.39
N SER A 832 -32.76 -16.50 23.71
CA SER A 832 -33.19 -15.25 24.33
C SER A 832 -32.21 -14.10 24.07
N GLU A 833 -30.92 -14.39 23.94
CA GLU A 833 -29.88 -13.41 23.62
C GLU A 833 -29.95 -12.96 22.14
N GLU A 834 -30.20 -13.89 21.20
CA GLU A 834 -30.49 -13.58 19.80
C GLU A 834 -31.80 -12.75 19.66
N GLU A 835 -32.87 -13.10 20.39
CA GLU A 835 -34.10 -12.27 20.45
C GLU A 835 -33.78 -10.84 20.92
N ALA A 836 -33.00 -10.70 22.01
CA ALA A 836 -32.64 -9.41 22.57
C ALA A 836 -31.77 -8.56 21.61
N SER A 837 -30.80 -9.17 20.92
CA SER A 837 -29.95 -8.49 19.93
C SER A 837 -30.76 -7.95 18.75
N ILE A 838 -31.61 -8.80 18.15
CA ILE A 838 -32.48 -8.39 17.02
C ILE A 838 -33.46 -7.29 17.45
N LYS A 839 -33.96 -7.34 18.69
CA LYS A 839 -34.83 -6.31 19.27
C LYS A 839 -34.13 -4.96 19.44
N VAL A 840 -32.83 -4.94 19.75
CA VAL A 840 -32.01 -3.71 19.77
C VAL A 840 -31.82 -3.18 18.34
N ARG A 841 -31.44 -4.03 17.37
CA ARG A 841 -31.29 -3.62 15.96
C ARG A 841 -32.59 -3.08 15.36
N LEU A 842 -33.74 -3.69 15.68
CA LEU A 842 -35.06 -3.24 15.24
C LEU A 842 -35.40 -1.81 15.74
N GLY A 843 -34.85 -1.40 16.89
CA GLY A 843 -34.99 -0.03 17.41
C GLY A 843 -34.08 1.01 16.72
N ALA A 844 -33.03 0.58 16.01
CA ALA A 844 -32.05 1.44 15.37
C ALA A 844 -32.21 1.54 13.83
N VAL A 845 -33.07 0.72 13.22
CA VAL A 845 -33.15 0.53 11.76
C VAL A 845 -34.46 1.08 11.17
N SER A 846 -34.33 1.78 10.03
CA SER A 846 -35.45 2.36 9.28
C SER A 846 -35.70 1.64 7.94
N GLY A 847 -36.85 1.92 7.32
CA GLY A 847 -37.13 1.55 5.92
C GLY A 847 -37.13 0.04 5.62
N SER A 848 -36.60 -0.33 4.46
CA SER A 848 -36.73 -1.66 3.85
C SER A 848 -35.99 -2.79 4.59
N LYS A 849 -35.14 -2.47 5.57
CA LYS A 849 -34.47 -3.46 6.43
C LYS A 849 -35.35 -3.93 7.62
N LYS A 850 -36.47 -3.25 7.89
CA LYS A 850 -37.32 -3.51 9.08
C LYS A 850 -38.09 -4.83 9.01
N GLU A 851 -38.76 -5.13 7.90
CA GLU A 851 -39.59 -6.32 7.72
C GLU A 851 -38.80 -7.65 7.90
N PRO A 852 -37.55 -7.80 7.39
CA PRO A 852 -36.67 -8.94 7.73
C PRO A 852 -36.39 -9.11 9.23
N LEU A 853 -36.13 -8.01 9.94
CA LEU A 853 -35.83 -8.04 11.38
C LEU A 853 -37.07 -8.41 12.21
N GLU A 854 -38.25 -7.93 11.83
CA GLU A 854 -39.52 -8.30 12.48
C GLU A 854 -39.85 -9.80 12.33
N LYS A 855 -39.61 -10.36 11.14
CA LYS A 855 -39.74 -11.80 10.89
C LYS A 855 -38.77 -12.64 11.73
N SER A 856 -37.52 -12.18 11.83
CA SER A 856 -36.48 -12.86 12.60
C SER A 856 -36.73 -12.79 14.11
N LEU A 857 -37.19 -11.63 14.61
CA LEU A 857 -37.60 -11.45 16.01
C LEU A 857 -38.75 -12.40 16.37
N HIS A 858 -39.74 -12.55 15.49
CA HIS A 858 -40.86 -13.46 15.71
C HIS A 858 -40.41 -14.94 15.76
N PHE A 859 -39.51 -15.36 14.87
CA PHE A 859 -38.94 -16.72 14.89
C PHE A 859 -38.23 -17.02 16.21
N TRP A 860 -37.43 -16.09 16.73
CA TRP A 860 -36.70 -16.31 17.98
C TRP A 860 -37.61 -16.35 19.21
N ALA A 861 -38.58 -15.42 19.31
CA ALA A 861 -39.57 -15.44 20.39
C ALA A 861 -40.43 -16.73 20.38
N GLU A 862 -40.77 -17.25 19.19
CA GLU A 862 -41.42 -18.56 19.04
C GLU A 862 -40.53 -19.70 19.55
N THR A 863 -39.24 -19.67 19.19
CA THR A 863 -38.24 -20.68 19.54
C THR A 863 -37.99 -20.71 21.06
N VAL A 864 -37.78 -19.55 21.69
CA VAL A 864 -37.67 -19.41 23.16
C VAL A 864 -38.92 -19.99 23.85
N THR A 865 -40.11 -19.66 23.36
CA THR A 865 -41.38 -20.15 23.92
C THR A 865 -41.50 -21.67 23.84
N GLN A 866 -41.08 -22.29 22.72
CA GLN A 866 -41.17 -23.74 22.51
C GLN A 866 -40.11 -24.52 23.31
N VAL A 867 -38.86 -24.06 23.34
CA VAL A 867 -37.78 -24.67 24.16
C VAL A 867 -38.14 -24.62 25.65
N LYS A 868 -38.69 -23.48 26.11
CA LYS A 868 -39.19 -23.32 27.48
C LYS A 868 -40.33 -24.29 27.80
N ALA A 869 -41.29 -24.48 26.88
CA ALA A 869 -42.36 -25.46 27.05
C ALA A 869 -41.83 -26.90 27.15
N CYS A 870 -40.82 -27.27 26.34
CA CYS A 870 -40.14 -28.56 26.45
C CYS A 870 -39.46 -28.75 27.82
N ARG A 871 -38.73 -27.73 28.32
CA ARG A 871 -38.06 -27.76 29.62
C ARG A 871 -39.02 -27.86 30.81
N GLU A 872 -40.15 -27.16 30.76
CA GLU A 872 -41.07 -27.02 31.90
C GLU A 872 -42.17 -28.07 31.94
N LYS A 873 -42.64 -28.56 30.77
CA LYS A 873 -43.79 -29.47 30.66
C LYS A 873 -43.43 -30.86 30.12
N GLY A 874 -42.28 -31.00 29.45
CA GLY A 874 -41.89 -32.26 28.79
C GLY A 874 -42.77 -32.62 27.59
N THR A 875 -43.52 -31.67 27.04
CA THR A 875 -44.53 -31.88 25.98
C THR A 875 -44.28 -30.94 24.79
N VAL A 876 -43.47 -31.40 23.84
CA VAL A 876 -43.31 -31.00 22.42
C VAL A 876 -42.09 -31.79 21.89
N ASP A 877 -42.06 -32.11 20.59
CA ASP A 877 -40.97 -32.87 19.94
C ASP A 877 -39.67 -32.05 19.77
N CYS A 878 -39.07 -31.58 20.87
CA CYS A 878 -37.75 -30.94 20.90
C CYS A 878 -36.58 -31.91 20.64
N ALA A 879 -36.71 -32.85 19.70
CA ALA A 879 -35.65 -33.80 19.36
C ALA A 879 -34.33 -33.06 19.00
N PRO A 880 -33.15 -33.66 19.20
CA PRO A 880 -31.87 -33.00 18.90
C PRO A 880 -31.81 -32.37 17.50
N ASP A 881 -32.28 -33.08 16.47
CA ASP A 881 -32.34 -32.59 15.09
C ASP A 881 -33.26 -31.36 14.93
N TRP A 882 -34.36 -31.31 15.70
CA TRP A 882 -35.27 -30.16 15.74
C TRP A 882 -34.61 -28.95 16.41
N LEU A 883 -33.85 -29.16 17.49
CA LEU A 883 -33.09 -28.10 18.17
C LEU A 883 -31.99 -27.56 17.25
N VAL A 884 -31.22 -28.42 16.58
CA VAL A 884 -30.18 -28.00 15.60
C VAL A 884 -30.82 -27.26 14.42
N GLY A 885 -31.95 -27.74 13.89
CA GLY A 885 -32.72 -27.05 12.86
C GLY A 885 -33.37 -25.73 13.31
N ARG A 886 -33.61 -25.55 14.62
CA ARG A 886 -34.05 -24.29 15.24
C ARG A 886 -32.89 -23.34 15.56
N LEU A 887 -31.67 -23.83 15.72
CA LEU A 887 -30.43 -23.06 15.91
C LEU A 887 -29.63 -22.86 14.60
N GLY A 888 -30.18 -23.26 13.46
CA GLY A 888 -29.66 -22.87 12.15
C GLY A 888 -28.33 -23.52 11.73
N ASP A 889 -27.83 -24.52 12.46
CA ASP A 889 -26.53 -25.18 12.20
C ASP A 889 -26.64 -26.46 11.35
N SER A 890 -27.77 -26.61 10.63
CA SER A 890 -28.02 -27.74 9.73
C SER A 890 -27.02 -27.77 8.56
N CYS A 891 -26.37 -28.91 8.36
CA CYS A 891 -25.46 -29.14 7.23
C CYS A 891 -26.17 -29.61 5.96
N ASP A 892 -27.41 -30.11 6.07
CA ASP A 892 -28.25 -30.54 4.94
C ASP A 892 -28.77 -29.36 4.12
N ASP A 893 -28.90 -28.18 4.75
CA ASP A 893 -29.38 -26.95 4.09
C ASP A 893 -28.47 -26.52 2.93
N ALA A 894 -27.19 -26.92 2.97
CA ALA A 894 -26.18 -26.70 1.92
C ALA A 894 -26.53 -27.35 0.57
N GLU A 895 -27.57 -28.20 0.53
CA GLU A 895 -28.07 -28.85 -0.69
C GLU A 895 -29.47 -28.39 -1.11
N ARG A 896 -30.19 -27.64 -0.25
CA ARG A 896 -31.62 -27.33 -0.46
C ARG A 896 -31.85 -25.89 -0.93
N ASN A 897 -31.39 -24.88 -0.17
CA ASN A 897 -31.27 -23.49 -0.65
C ASN A 897 -30.47 -22.65 0.38
N PRO A 898 -29.21 -22.26 0.11
CA PRO A 898 -28.33 -21.70 1.15
C PRO A 898 -28.68 -20.29 1.63
N ASP A 899 -29.49 -19.54 0.87
CA ASP A 899 -29.97 -18.20 1.25
C ASP A 899 -31.29 -18.26 2.04
N ASP A 900 -32.03 -19.38 2.00
CA ASP A 900 -33.36 -19.55 2.63
C ASP A 900 -33.23 -19.85 4.15
N SER A 901 -32.26 -19.19 4.78
CA SER A 901 -32.13 -19.14 6.23
C SER A 901 -33.40 -18.48 6.81
N ARG A 902 -34.05 -19.16 7.77
CA ARG A 902 -35.32 -18.70 8.37
C ARG A 902 -35.22 -17.33 9.08
N TRP A 903 -33.99 -16.85 9.31
CA TRP A 903 -33.66 -15.58 9.96
C TRP A 903 -33.02 -14.56 9.00
N ASN A 904 -32.94 -14.87 7.70
CA ASN A 904 -32.44 -13.99 6.64
C ASN A 904 -31.07 -13.34 6.95
N ARG A 905 -30.13 -14.15 7.46
CA ARG A 905 -28.84 -13.69 8.04
C ARG A 905 -27.67 -14.60 7.61
N THR A 906 -26.52 -13.99 7.32
CA THR A 906 -25.26 -14.69 7.08
C THR A 906 -24.65 -15.20 8.38
N VAL A 907 -24.42 -16.51 8.49
CA VAL A 907 -23.91 -17.17 9.70
C VAL A 907 -22.72 -18.10 9.40
N TYR A 908 -21.96 -18.43 10.44
CA TYR A 908 -21.05 -19.57 10.45
C TYR A 908 -21.84 -20.85 10.78
N ARG A 909 -21.48 -21.98 10.17
CA ARG A 909 -22.05 -23.30 10.45
C ARG A 909 -20.95 -24.36 10.63
N PHE A 910 -21.12 -25.28 11.56
CA PHE A 910 -20.10 -26.22 12.04
C PHE A 910 -20.43 -27.69 11.70
N CYS A 911 -19.95 -28.17 10.56
CA CYS A 911 -20.24 -29.52 10.07
C CYS A 911 -19.18 -30.53 10.53
N SER A 912 -19.52 -31.35 11.54
CA SER A 912 -18.69 -32.46 12.01
C SER A 912 -18.91 -33.73 11.16
N PHE A 913 -17.81 -34.39 10.77
CA PHE A 913 -17.80 -35.63 9.99
C PHE A 913 -17.01 -36.75 10.71
N GLU A 914 -17.37 -38.01 10.45
CA GLU A 914 -16.72 -39.16 11.10
C GLU A 914 -15.31 -39.46 10.55
N THR A 915 -15.08 -39.20 9.26
CA THR A 915 -13.81 -39.48 8.56
C THR A 915 -13.43 -38.31 7.65
N HIS A 916 -12.13 -38.20 7.36
CA HIS A 916 -11.63 -37.21 6.40
C HIS A 916 -12.09 -37.49 4.96
N THR A 917 -12.42 -38.75 4.64
CA THR A 917 -12.97 -39.15 3.33
C THR A 917 -14.38 -38.62 3.13
N ASN A 918 -15.29 -38.82 4.09
CA ASN A 918 -16.67 -38.30 4.00
C ASN A 918 -16.70 -36.76 3.89
N LEU A 919 -15.75 -36.09 4.57
CA LEU A 919 -15.57 -34.64 4.56
C LEU A 919 -15.04 -34.11 3.22
N VAL A 920 -14.00 -34.73 2.63
CA VAL A 920 -13.49 -34.29 1.32
C VAL A 920 -14.51 -34.53 0.20
N ASP A 921 -15.29 -35.61 0.26
CA ASP A 921 -16.41 -35.83 -0.66
C ASP A 921 -17.50 -34.76 -0.53
N TRP A 922 -17.95 -34.43 0.69
CA TRP A 922 -18.92 -33.36 0.91
C TRP A 922 -18.43 -31.99 0.43
N PHE A 923 -17.14 -31.69 0.64
CA PHE A 923 -16.50 -30.44 0.24
C PHE A 923 -16.34 -30.35 -1.28
N CYS A 924 -15.88 -31.43 -1.93
CA CYS A 924 -15.58 -31.46 -3.36
C CYS A 924 -16.81 -31.74 -4.25
N LYS A 925 -17.91 -32.29 -3.72
CA LYS A 925 -19.20 -32.49 -4.42
C LYS A 925 -19.57 -31.28 -5.28
N LEU A 926 -19.87 -31.53 -6.55
CA LEU A 926 -20.23 -30.49 -7.51
C LEU A 926 -21.61 -29.90 -7.16
N ARG A 927 -21.70 -28.57 -7.03
CA ARG A 927 -22.95 -27.85 -6.74
C ARG A 927 -23.18 -26.78 -7.80
N THR A 928 -24.33 -26.80 -8.45
CA THR A 928 -24.69 -25.93 -9.58
C THR A 928 -25.93 -25.11 -9.27
N GLY A 929 -25.84 -23.78 -9.41
CA GLY A 929 -26.92 -22.85 -9.08
C GLY A 929 -26.44 -21.40 -9.04
N LYS A 930 -27.35 -20.45 -8.82
CA LYS A 930 -26.99 -19.03 -8.66
C LYS A 930 -26.32 -18.73 -7.31
N ASN A 931 -26.67 -19.50 -6.29
CA ASN A 931 -26.20 -19.33 -4.92
C ASN A 931 -25.37 -20.57 -4.53
N VAL A 932 -24.05 -20.51 -4.71
CA VAL A 932 -23.14 -21.55 -4.22
C VAL A 932 -22.74 -21.17 -2.79
N PRO A 933 -22.95 -22.05 -1.78
CA PRO A 933 -22.55 -21.76 -0.41
C PRO A 933 -21.02 -21.66 -0.31
N SER A 934 -20.52 -20.76 0.54
CA SER A 934 -19.10 -20.74 0.86
C SER A 934 -18.78 -21.91 1.78
N MET A 935 -17.72 -22.64 1.45
CA MET A 935 -17.36 -23.91 2.08
C MET A 935 -15.88 -23.93 2.41
N VAL A 936 -15.59 -24.42 3.62
CA VAL A 936 -14.27 -24.52 4.21
C VAL A 936 -14.06 -25.96 4.69
N TYR A 937 -12.98 -26.61 4.30
CA TYR A 937 -12.51 -27.87 4.91
C TYR A 937 -11.34 -27.51 5.83
N LEU A 938 -11.54 -27.69 7.15
CA LEU A 938 -10.59 -27.42 8.23
C LEU A 938 -9.97 -28.73 8.74
N GLY A 939 -8.65 -28.76 8.91
CA GLY A 939 -7.92 -29.93 9.40
C GLY A 939 -6.41 -29.71 9.37
N ASP A 940 -5.62 -30.70 9.84
CA ASP A 940 -4.16 -30.61 9.82
C ASP A 940 -3.65 -30.51 8.37
N ARG A 941 -2.73 -29.57 8.10
CA ARG A 941 -2.37 -29.13 6.74
C ARG A 941 -2.06 -30.28 5.79
N GLU A 942 -1.16 -31.16 6.17
CA GLU A 942 -0.75 -32.26 5.29
C GLU A 942 -1.83 -33.33 5.11
N ILE A 943 -2.79 -33.47 6.04
CA ILE A 943 -3.94 -34.40 5.88
C ILE A 943 -4.95 -33.84 4.87
N ILE A 944 -5.31 -32.55 4.99
CA ILE A 944 -6.30 -31.95 4.07
C ILE A 944 -5.78 -31.87 2.63
N LEU A 945 -4.46 -31.65 2.47
CA LEU A 945 -3.78 -31.69 1.17
C LEU A 945 -3.67 -33.12 0.61
N GLY A 946 -3.29 -34.10 1.44
CA GLY A 946 -3.26 -35.51 1.04
C GLY A 946 -4.62 -35.97 0.53
N LYS A 947 -5.69 -35.66 1.25
CA LYS A 947 -7.07 -35.98 0.86
C LYS A 947 -7.53 -35.26 -0.41
N LEU A 948 -7.21 -33.98 -0.58
CA LEU A 948 -7.51 -33.24 -1.82
C LEU A 948 -6.82 -33.89 -3.03
N HIS A 949 -5.55 -34.30 -2.88
CA HIS A 949 -4.80 -34.99 -3.91
C HIS A 949 -5.40 -36.36 -4.26
N THR A 950 -5.61 -37.23 -3.27
CA THR A 950 -6.23 -38.55 -3.47
C THR A 950 -7.62 -38.45 -4.09
N TRP A 951 -8.43 -37.46 -3.69
CA TRP A 951 -9.75 -37.22 -4.30
C TRP A 951 -9.64 -36.83 -5.77
N ASN A 952 -8.71 -35.93 -6.11
CA ASN A 952 -8.44 -35.51 -7.50
C ASN A 952 -7.89 -36.63 -8.39
N GLU A 953 -7.16 -37.62 -7.85
CA GLU A 953 -6.71 -38.80 -8.60
C GLU A 953 -7.86 -39.79 -8.88
N GLN A 954 -8.80 -39.93 -7.93
CA GLN A 954 -9.93 -40.86 -8.03
C GLN A 954 -11.07 -40.31 -8.92
N HIS A 955 -11.15 -39.00 -9.13
CA HIS A 955 -12.27 -38.34 -9.82
C HIS A 955 -11.85 -37.69 -11.16
N ARG A 956 -12.72 -37.79 -12.17
CA ARG A 956 -12.49 -37.22 -13.52
C ARG A 956 -12.57 -35.68 -13.59
N ALA A 957 -12.92 -35.00 -12.51
CA ALA A 957 -13.05 -33.56 -12.44
C ALA A 957 -12.35 -33.06 -11.17
N THR A 958 -11.53 -32.03 -11.28
CA THR A 958 -10.73 -31.53 -10.16
C THR A 958 -11.55 -30.67 -9.19
N CYS A 959 -11.24 -30.79 -7.91
CA CYS A 959 -11.85 -30.03 -6.84
C CYS A 959 -11.25 -28.61 -6.78
N VAL A 960 -11.94 -27.64 -7.38
CA VAL A 960 -11.47 -26.25 -7.47
C VAL A 960 -11.51 -25.56 -6.09
N VAL A 961 -10.32 -25.30 -5.55
CA VAL A 961 -10.07 -24.53 -4.31
C VAL A 961 -9.47 -23.16 -4.65
N ASP A 962 -9.41 -22.26 -3.66
CA ASP A 962 -8.76 -20.94 -3.82
C ASP A 962 -7.23 -21.01 -3.70
N ASN A 963 -6.72 -21.94 -2.87
CA ASN A 963 -5.29 -22.21 -2.69
C ASN A 963 -5.04 -23.72 -2.56
N GLU A 964 -4.32 -24.28 -3.55
CA GLU A 964 -4.01 -25.71 -3.67
C GLU A 964 -2.89 -26.18 -2.71
N SER A 965 -2.12 -25.25 -2.12
CA SER A 965 -1.08 -25.51 -1.10
C SER A 965 -1.58 -25.37 0.34
N GLY A 966 -2.88 -25.11 0.51
CA GLY A 966 -3.54 -24.86 1.79
C GLY A 966 -3.27 -23.46 2.34
N ALA A 967 -4.14 -23.00 3.25
CA ALA A 967 -3.90 -21.76 3.99
C ALA A 967 -2.69 -21.88 4.95
N GLY A 968 -2.20 -20.73 5.44
CA GLY A 968 -1.17 -20.72 6.49
C GLY A 968 -1.67 -21.30 7.81
N ASP A 969 -0.76 -21.96 8.53
CA ASP A 969 -1.00 -22.68 9.78
C ASP A 969 -1.65 -21.78 10.87
N LEU A 970 -2.77 -22.23 11.44
CA LEU A 970 -3.56 -21.53 12.47
C LEU A 970 -3.16 -21.92 13.90
N THR A 971 -2.63 -23.13 14.08
CA THR A 971 -2.09 -23.68 15.34
C THR A 971 -0.77 -24.39 15.08
N TYR A 972 -0.10 -24.85 16.13
CA TYR A 972 1.05 -25.74 16.02
C TYR A 972 0.69 -27.08 16.66
N GLU A 973 0.70 -28.14 15.85
CA GLU A 973 0.28 -29.49 16.22
C GLU A 973 1.49 -30.44 16.08
N PRO A 974 2.27 -30.66 17.16
CA PRO A 974 3.36 -31.63 17.15
C PRO A 974 2.82 -33.04 17.41
N TYR A 975 3.14 -33.97 16.52
CA TYR A 975 2.75 -35.37 16.64
C TYR A 975 3.81 -36.19 17.39
N ALA A 976 3.35 -37.13 18.20
CA ALA A 976 4.18 -38.15 18.84
C ALA A 976 3.50 -39.52 18.79
N ILE A 977 4.31 -40.57 18.73
CA ILE A 977 3.85 -41.95 18.93
C ILE A 977 3.47 -42.09 20.41
N MET A 978 2.35 -42.76 20.71
CA MET A 978 1.92 -43.00 22.09
C MET A 978 2.17 -44.46 22.49
N VAL A 979 2.67 -44.67 23.71
CA VAL A 979 2.91 -46.00 24.31
C VAL A 979 2.06 -46.15 25.58
N ALA A 980 1.36 -47.28 25.70
CA ALA A 980 0.43 -47.56 26.81
C ALA A 980 1.10 -47.38 28.18
N LYS A 981 0.40 -46.74 29.11
CA LYS A 981 0.87 -46.60 30.50
C LYS A 981 0.63 -47.89 31.30
N PRO A 982 1.43 -48.17 32.36
CA PRO A 982 1.09 -49.23 33.31
C PRO A 982 -0.18 -48.89 34.09
N LEU A 983 -1.08 -49.86 34.23
CA LEU A 983 -2.33 -49.72 34.98
C LEU A 983 -2.15 -50.11 36.46
N PRO A 984 -2.95 -49.58 37.40
CA PRO A 984 -2.87 -49.92 38.83
C PRO A 984 -3.16 -51.38 39.21
N LYS A 985 -3.42 -52.26 38.22
CA LYS A 985 -3.67 -53.70 38.38
C LYS A 985 -2.67 -54.58 37.61
N ASP A 986 -1.74 -53.98 36.88
CA ASP A 986 -0.76 -54.72 36.09
C ASP A 986 0.29 -55.41 36.98
N THR A 987 0.78 -56.56 36.55
CA THR A 987 1.90 -57.23 37.24
C THR A 987 3.21 -56.48 37.01
N LEU A 988 4.18 -56.64 37.91
CA LEU A 988 5.49 -55.98 37.80
C LEU A 988 6.22 -56.27 36.46
N GLU A 989 5.92 -57.42 35.86
CA GLU A 989 6.39 -57.87 34.55
C GLU A 989 5.76 -57.05 33.40
N VAL A 990 4.44 -56.84 33.42
CA VAL A 990 3.72 -55.99 32.45
C VAL A 990 4.13 -54.52 32.60
N VAL A 991 4.37 -54.06 33.84
CA VAL A 991 4.90 -52.71 34.12
C VAL A 991 6.25 -52.51 33.41
N ARG A 992 7.19 -53.45 33.57
CA ARG A 992 8.51 -53.40 32.91
C ARG A 992 8.39 -53.44 31.40
N ARG A 993 7.69 -54.44 30.84
CA ARG A 993 7.50 -54.57 29.38
C ARG A 993 6.99 -53.27 28.73
N ARG A 994 6.07 -52.53 29.37
CA ARG A 994 5.61 -51.21 28.85
C ARG A 994 6.63 -50.08 29.00
N GLN A 995 7.50 -50.13 30.01
CA GLN A 995 8.64 -49.21 30.15
C GLN A 995 9.72 -49.49 29.08
N ASP A 996 10.06 -50.77 28.87
CA ASP A 996 11.06 -51.21 27.89
C ASP A 996 10.64 -50.85 26.44
N ILE A 997 9.35 -51.03 26.12
CA ILE A 997 8.76 -50.56 24.86
C ILE A 997 8.84 -49.03 24.74
N ALA A 998 8.56 -48.28 25.81
CA ALA A 998 8.62 -46.83 25.79
C ALA A 998 10.04 -46.30 25.55
N GLU A 999 11.05 -46.88 26.23
CA GLU A 999 12.46 -46.52 26.00
C GLU A 999 12.90 -46.86 24.57
N LEU A 1000 12.53 -48.04 24.04
CA LEU A 1000 12.84 -48.42 22.66
C LEU A 1000 12.23 -47.41 21.65
N VAL A 1001 10.96 -47.05 21.80
CA VAL A 1001 10.31 -46.05 20.93
C VAL A 1001 11.01 -44.70 21.03
N GLN A 1002 11.34 -44.23 22.24
CA GLN A 1002 12.04 -42.96 22.43
C GLN A 1002 13.44 -42.98 21.78
N ARG A 1003 14.25 -44.01 22.03
CA ARG A 1003 15.60 -44.16 21.46
C ARG A 1003 15.56 -44.22 19.94
N ARG A 1004 14.66 -45.04 19.36
CA ARG A 1004 14.54 -45.19 17.91
C ARG A 1004 14.07 -43.91 17.22
N VAL A 1005 13.19 -43.11 17.83
CA VAL A 1005 12.84 -41.78 17.30
C VAL A 1005 14.06 -40.84 17.26
N TYR A 1006 14.93 -40.85 18.26
CA TYR A 1006 16.21 -40.11 18.21
C TYR A 1006 17.16 -40.64 17.13
N GLU A 1007 17.28 -41.97 16.99
CA GLU A 1007 18.07 -42.60 15.91
C GLU A 1007 17.57 -42.15 14.53
N PHE A 1008 16.26 -42.15 14.28
CA PHE A 1008 15.64 -41.77 13.00
C PHE A 1008 16.04 -40.35 12.56
N PHE A 1009 15.92 -39.36 13.45
CA PHE A 1009 16.29 -37.97 13.13
C PHE A 1009 17.80 -37.76 13.02
N SER A 1010 18.61 -38.56 13.71
CA SER A 1010 20.07 -38.56 13.57
C SER A 1010 20.50 -38.99 12.15
N PHE A 1011 19.75 -39.88 11.50
CA PHE A 1011 20.02 -40.33 10.14
C PHE A 1011 19.40 -39.42 9.06
N ARG A 1012 19.93 -38.21 8.90
CA ARG A 1012 19.49 -37.20 7.91
C ARG A 1012 19.06 -37.74 6.54
N LYS A 1013 19.84 -38.63 5.93
CA LYS A 1013 19.56 -39.22 4.61
C LYS A 1013 18.30 -40.11 4.63
N LEU A 1014 18.10 -40.89 5.70
CA LEU A 1014 16.91 -41.73 5.90
C LEU A 1014 15.68 -40.85 6.18
N ALA A 1015 15.80 -39.92 7.13
CA ALA A 1015 14.73 -39.00 7.47
C ALA A 1015 14.26 -38.24 6.22
N LYS A 1016 15.16 -37.49 5.55
CA LYS A 1016 14.79 -36.73 4.35
C LYS A 1016 14.18 -37.62 3.25
N ALA A 1017 14.74 -38.80 2.97
CA ALA A 1017 14.16 -39.70 1.97
C ALA A 1017 12.73 -40.16 2.32
N LYS A 1018 12.42 -40.39 3.61
CA LYS A 1018 11.06 -40.73 4.06
C LYS A 1018 10.10 -39.53 4.00
N PHE A 1019 10.55 -38.31 4.29
CA PHE A 1019 9.73 -37.11 4.11
C PHE A 1019 9.49 -36.79 2.63
N ASP A 1020 10.54 -36.83 1.80
CA ASP A 1020 10.46 -36.58 0.36
C ASP A 1020 9.53 -37.59 -0.34
N ALA A 1021 9.42 -38.83 0.16
CA ALA A 1021 8.54 -39.88 -0.38
C ALA A 1021 7.04 -39.72 -0.08
N TYR A 1022 6.67 -38.93 0.94
CA TYR A 1022 5.28 -38.80 1.41
C TYR A 1022 4.70 -37.38 1.32
N PHE A 1023 5.53 -36.34 1.22
CA PHE A 1023 5.07 -34.94 1.31
C PHE A 1023 5.43 -34.06 0.10
N HIS A 1024 6.38 -34.45 -0.76
CA HIS A 1024 6.52 -33.83 -2.07
C HIS A 1024 5.46 -34.41 -3.03
N GLY A 1025 4.64 -33.54 -3.62
CA GLY A 1025 3.69 -33.92 -4.68
C GLY A 1025 4.41 -34.47 -5.94
N PRO A 1026 3.68 -35.07 -6.89
CA PRO A 1026 4.28 -35.74 -8.05
C PRO A 1026 5.16 -34.84 -8.93
N ASN A 1027 4.95 -33.51 -8.93
CA ASN A 1027 5.83 -32.56 -9.64
C ASN A 1027 6.97 -31.97 -8.77
N LYS A 1028 7.05 -32.34 -7.49
CA LYS A 1028 7.94 -31.76 -6.45
C LYS A 1028 7.71 -30.26 -6.17
N ASP A 1029 6.51 -29.80 -6.49
CA ASP A 1029 5.97 -28.44 -6.30
C ASP A 1029 5.63 -28.11 -4.84
N HIS A 1030 5.14 -29.08 -4.07
CA HIS A 1030 4.81 -28.88 -2.66
C HIS A 1030 6.07 -28.66 -1.80
N SER A 1031 5.99 -27.68 -0.88
CA SER A 1031 7.01 -27.39 0.14
C SER A 1031 6.58 -27.83 1.55
N MET A 1032 7.58 -28.12 2.39
CA MET A 1032 7.39 -28.38 3.83
C MET A 1032 6.68 -27.20 4.51
N SER A 1033 5.77 -27.49 5.45
CA SER A 1033 5.18 -26.47 6.31
C SER A 1033 6.25 -25.83 7.20
N THR A 1034 5.99 -24.58 7.63
CA THR A 1034 6.93 -23.84 8.49
C THR A 1034 7.15 -24.56 9.83
N ALA A 1035 6.09 -25.19 10.36
CA ALA A 1035 6.15 -26.05 11.54
C ALA A 1035 7.14 -27.23 11.36
N LEU A 1036 7.08 -27.92 10.21
CA LEU A 1036 7.97 -29.03 9.90
C LEU A 1036 9.41 -28.58 9.64
N ALA A 1037 9.59 -27.45 8.93
CA ALA A 1037 10.91 -26.88 8.68
C ALA A 1037 11.63 -26.51 9.99
N PHE A 1038 10.92 -25.95 10.99
CA PHE A 1038 11.49 -25.73 12.32
C PHE A 1038 11.83 -27.02 13.05
N LEU A 1039 11.05 -28.11 12.92
CA LEU A 1039 11.40 -29.40 13.49
C LEU A 1039 12.71 -29.96 12.90
N PHE A 1040 12.92 -29.80 11.59
CA PHE A 1040 14.18 -30.18 10.93
C PHE A 1040 15.38 -29.36 11.41
N LEU A 1041 15.22 -28.05 11.58
CA LEU A 1041 16.27 -27.16 12.10
C LEU A 1041 16.62 -27.47 13.56
N LEU A 1042 15.62 -27.70 14.41
CA LEU A 1042 15.81 -28.05 15.83
C LEU A 1042 16.51 -29.40 16.02
N ASN A 1043 16.34 -30.34 15.09
CA ASN A 1043 17.05 -31.63 15.07
C ASN A 1043 18.38 -31.59 14.28
N GLY A 1044 18.84 -30.42 13.83
CA GLY A 1044 20.17 -30.26 13.20
C GLY A 1044 20.35 -30.93 11.83
N ILE A 1045 19.27 -31.07 11.05
CA ILE A 1045 19.24 -31.87 9.81
C ILE A 1045 19.86 -31.11 8.60
N GLU A 1046 21.09 -30.61 8.76
CA GLU A 1046 21.83 -29.75 7.81
C GLU A 1046 22.85 -30.50 6.93
N GLU A 1047 23.45 -29.83 5.93
CA GLU A 1047 24.39 -30.49 5.01
C GLU A 1047 25.73 -30.85 5.67
N GLU A 1048 26.11 -32.12 5.55
CA GLU A 1048 27.39 -32.70 5.97
C GLU A 1048 28.61 -31.88 5.52
N ARG A 1049 28.50 -31.19 4.38
CA ARG A 1049 29.52 -30.30 3.79
C ARG A 1049 29.95 -29.15 4.69
N PHE A 1050 29.11 -28.70 5.63
CA PHE A 1050 29.45 -27.64 6.58
C PHE A 1050 30.15 -28.13 7.85
N PHE A 1051 30.19 -29.46 8.07
CA PHE A 1051 30.74 -30.08 9.29
C PHE A 1051 31.91 -31.04 9.01
N THR A 1052 32.21 -31.37 7.75
CA THR A 1052 33.46 -32.05 7.38
C THR A 1052 34.66 -31.12 7.57
N PHE A 1053 35.40 -31.30 8.67
CA PHE A 1053 36.76 -30.78 8.79
C PHE A 1053 37.61 -31.26 7.60
N PRO A 1054 38.54 -30.44 7.08
CA PRO A 1054 39.47 -30.88 6.04
C PRO A 1054 40.44 -31.91 6.62
N THR A 1055 40.16 -33.20 6.38
CA THR A 1055 41.11 -34.29 6.65
C THR A 1055 42.40 -34.02 5.89
N GLN A 1056 43.51 -33.83 6.61
CA GLN A 1056 44.82 -33.61 6.01
C GLN A 1056 45.16 -34.77 5.07
N GLY A 1057 45.61 -34.44 3.85
CA GLY A 1057 45.71 -35.42 2.77
C GLY A 1057 46.73 -36.52 3.03
N THR A 1058 46.26 -37.74 3.22
CA THR A 1058 47.07 -38.95 3.04
C THR A 1058 47.33 -39.16 1.56
N THR A 1059 48.58 -38.97 1.13
CA THR A 1059 49.02 -39.18 -0.25
C THR A 1059 48.95 -40.65 -0.66
N GLU A 1060 48.28 -40.96 -1.76
CA GLU A 1060 48.51 -42.18 -2.53
C GLU A 1060 49.01 -41.87 -3.96
N PRO A 1061 49.69 -42.82 -4.65
CA PRO A 1061 50.59 -42.49 -5.75
C PRO A 1061 49.93 -42.34 -7.12
N LYS A 1062 50.60 -41.62 -8.03
CA LYS A 1062 50.18 -41.47 -9.43
C LYS A 1062 50.43 -42.75 -10.25
N LEU A 1063 49.37 -43.31 -10.81
CA LEU A 1063 49.37 -44.19 -11.99
C LEU A 1063 47.96 -44.16 -12.60
N GLY A 1064 47.71 -43.99 -13.91
CA GLY A 1064 48.57 -43.65 -15.03
C GLY A 1064 47.73 -43.01 -16.17
N THR A 1065 48.37 -42.50 -17.22
CA THR A 1065 47.72 -41.70 -18.29
C THR A 1065 47.05 -42.52 -19.40
N THR A 1066 45.89 -42.05 -19.86
CA THR A 1066 45.62 -41.87 -21.31
C THR A 1066 44.59 -40.76 -21.58
N THR A 1067 44.55 -40.27 -22.82
CA THR A 1067 43.83 -39.07 -23.29
C THR A 1067 42.70 -39.40 -24.27
N LEU A 1068 41.77 -38.44 -24.46
CA LEU A 1068 41.22 -37.90 -25.73
C LEU A 1068 39.89 -37.16 -25.37
N VAL A 1069 39.83 -35.82 -25.40
CA VAL A 1069 39.69 -34.90 -26.56
C VAL A 1069 38.22 -34.68 -26.98
N GLU A 1070 37.78 -33.44 -26.75
CA GLU A 1070 36.51 -32.78 -27.13
C GLU A 1070 36.49 -32.43 -28.65
N PRO A 1071 35.33 -32.10 -29.27
CA PRO A 1071 34.55 -30.90 -28.94
C PRO A 1071 33.03 -31.10 -28.76
#